data_AF-A0A958NUV2-F1
#
_entry.id   AF-A0A958NUV2-F1
#
_cell.length_a   1.000
_cell.length_b   1.000
_cell.length_c   1.000
_cell.angle_alpha   90.00
_cell.angle_beta   90.00
_cell.angle_gamma   90.00
#
_symmetry.space_group_name_H-M   'P 1'
#
loop_
_entity.id
_entity.type
_entity.pdbx_description
1 polymer ?
#
loop_
_entity_poly.entity_id
_entity_poly.type
_entity_poly.pdbx_seq_one_letter_code
_entity_poly.pdbx_strand_id
1 'polypeptide(L)'
;MGRCGIAVAVKTSVGARREKEFAFSFVFLGYLLLFLPSFGADPIPHTEPDEGNRPKAQACRLIETFGEAPLLDGALSPFWAQEYVGADLARESIFEEEKKRGTTFSPVGIGIRDSDFRIEAMDGLGSRARENSYVKQLAENTVRSSLAHGTAVANIAAGAPPFGFGTRLEISYLHGPQLAESKEAHFGQLRDAFTDSETKLVGNSSTLPTWKLEGEHGLWLSERALWVNSTGNDYPQPAHADADFPALYVSNINSAGLIAGDSQENTEEIPQVTIGAPSGDLEAGGVQTYVTKGKKSMTFGGTSGAQPIVLAGLGNILHFLKDVDLEEAKTLLEKTALPTLQSRAPRPHSGRGMINFLKLVEVAKRLEEQGWAKKNPGERKAMLAEPSLYNFLTVSEAEQPRSIEKLYNEGRNLLVQGDCASQKQGFNRIRKAFLLSAGTDDPAAKKIFHSSARMLSNLYAKQGFARNAEFYRSFIPEGQKEVVRSQLQSKFAVDRLAALRALPVVENVETAFDLLKGQLNDTEVQPGAYYLLKNFGEAALPVIQERLKEVDRPSFAKELLRSALALGDPGRKIFEETFDSPNAEAKKGLVGMLKPGAPGTISGLRTLLEGSDASVKRYLMETLDETHVSDYGPEVLSLFELAMKDDDEHVGELALWAAEFYGKGASEVLLKGLQHPKAKLRIAAISGLFVLEKDGLPHLAKIFETGTAEERRVATYTLRKIVQAGHYVPGTLDEKALVEIERVVTEKTNAYLRNYPEEAEERRNADKAFLSALRK
;
A
#
# COMPACT_ATOMS: atom_id res chain seq x y z
N MET A 1 38.48 -2.87 40.21
CA MET A 1 38.37 -1.60 39.45
C MET A 1 38.09 -1.95 37.99
N GLY A 2 36.98 -1.67 37.34
CA GLY A 2 35.65 -1.16 37.64
C GLY A 2 34.90 -1.32 36.31
N ARG A 3 34.00 -2.31 36.20
CA ARG A 3 33.19 -2.55 35.00
C ARG A 3 31.78 -2.03 35.29
N CYS A 4 31.38 -0.96 34.61
CA CYS A 4 29.99 -0.50 34.59
C CYS A 4 29.18 -1.46 33.72
N GLY A 5 28.29 -2.23 34.35
CA GLY A 5 27.20 -2.92 33.68
C GLY A 5 25.98 -2.01 33.64
N ILE A 6 25.47 -1.76 32.44
CA ILE A 6 24.18 -1.10 32.23
C ILE A 6 23.10 -2.18 32.35
N ALA A 7 22.26 -2.07 33.38
CA ALA A 7 21.07 -2.88 33.56
C ALA A 7 19.94 -2.29 32.71
N VAL A 8 19.42 -3.08 31.76
CA VAL A 8 18.17 -2.79 31.05
C VAL A 8 17.05 -3.45 31.83
N ALA A 9 16.23 -2.64 32.50
CA ALA A 9 15.01 -3.10 33.15
C ALA A 9 13.90 -3.25 32.11
N VAL A 10 13.60 -4.48 31.73
CA VAL A 10 12.40 -4.81 30.95
C VAL A 10 11.23 -5.00 31.93
N LYS A 11 10.25 -4.11 31.87
CA LYS A 11 9.04 -4.13 32.69
C LYS A 11 7.97 -4.91 31.92
N THR A 12 7.90 -6.23 32.10
CA THR A 12 6.79 -7.06 31.60
C THR A 12 5.69 -7.13 32.66
N SER A 13 4.54 -6.52 32.36
CA SER A 13 3.30 -6.75 33.10
C SER A 13 2.45 -7.76 32.32
N VAL A 14 2.56 -9.04 32.66
CA VAL A 14 1.58 -10.06 32.25
C VAL A 14 1.18 -10.83 33.48
N GLY A 15 -0.13 -10.82 33.75
CA GLY A 15 -0.75 -11.42 34.91
C GLY A 15 -0.58 -12.92 34.96
N ALA A 16 -0.25 -13.41 36.16
CA ALA A 16 -0.16 -14.81 36.49
C ALA A 16 -1.54 -15.50 36.42
N ARG A 17 -1.63 -16.59 35.65
CA ARG A 17 -2.50 -17.74 35.98
C ARG A 17 -2.11 -18.98 35.18
N ARG A 18 -1.88 -20.06 35.94
CA ARG A 18 -1.69 -21.49 35.57
C ARG A 18 -0.27 -21.94 35.21
N GLU A 19 0.52 -22.15 36.26
CA GLU A 19 1.44 -23.29 36.33
C GLU A 19 0.67 -24.50 36.87
N LYS A 20 0.64 -25.60 36.11
CA LYS A 20 0.79 -26.99 36.58
C LYS A 20 0.78 -27.90 35.37
N GLU A 21 1.73 -28.84 35.39
CA GLU A 21 1.94 -29.94 34.44
C GLU A 21 2.72 -29.59 33.16
N PHE A 22 4.04 -29.66 33.23
CA PHE A 22 4.88 -30.46 32.32
C PHE A 22 6.33 -30.42 32.83
N ALA A 23 6.61 -31.23 33.84
CA ALA A 23 7.97 -31.54 34.27
C ALA A 23 8.10 -33.06 34.24
N PHE A 24 8.70 -33.61 33.19
CA PHE A 24 9.51 -34.82 33.25
C PHE A 24 10.32 -34.99 31.96
N SER A 25 11.63 -35.19 32.14
CA SER A 25 12.60 -35.73 31.17
C SER A 25 13.46 -34.73 30.37
N PHE A 26 14.34 -34.03 31.08
CA PHE A 26 15.61 -33.50 30.55
C PHE A 26 16.79 -34.10 31.33
N VAL A 27 16.99 -35.41 31.23
CA VAL A 27 18.24 -36.10 31.63
C VAL A 27 18.38 -37.29 30.70
N PHE A 28 19.01 -37.13 29.54
CA PHE A 28 19.71 -38.19 28.78
C PHE A 28 20.17 -37.62 27.42
N LEU A 29 21.16 -36.71 27.42
CA LEU A 29 21.91 -36.39 26.19
C LEU A 29 23.32 -35.86 26.51
N GLY A 30 24.05 -36.59 27.35
CA GLY A 30 25.43 -36.27 27.75
C GLY A 30 26.47 -37.33 27.39
N TYR A 31 26.08 -38.47 26.80
CA TYR A 31 27.00 -39.57 26.52
C TYR A 31 26.59 -40.32 25.25
N LEU A 32 26.82 -39.71 24.07
CA LEU A 32 26.88 -40.45 22.80
C LEU A 32 27.58 -39.65 21.69
N LEU A 33 28.80 -39.16 21.94
CA LEU A 33 29.68 -38.57 20.92
C LEU A 33 31.11 -39.13 21.00
N LEU A 34 31.21 -40.43 21.25
CA LEU A 34 32.44 -41.20 21.04
C LEU A 34 32.03 -42.53 20.40
N PHE A 35 32.65 -42.86 19.28
CA PHE A 35 32.45 -44.04 18.42
C PHE A 35 31.44 -43.92 17.27
N LEU A 36 31.86 -43.27 16.18
CA LEU A 36 31.52 -43.74 14.83
C LEU A 36 32.81 -43.87 13.98
N PRO A 37 32.92 -44.92 13.15
CA PRO A 37 34.13 -45.24 12.40
C PRO A 37 34.24 -44.41 11.11
N SER A 38 35.44 -43.91 10.85
CA SER A 38 35.85 -43.27 9.60
C SER A 38 35.81 -44.28 8.46
N PHE A 39 34.91 -44.09 7.49
CA PHE A 39 35.05 -44.67 6.16
C PHE A 39 35.82 -43.67 5.29
N GLY A 40 37.08 -44.00 5.02
CA GLY A 40 37.93 -43.29 4.07
C GLY A 40 37.54 -43.65 2.63
N ALA A 41 37.36 -42.62 1.81
CA ALA A 41 37.56 -42.68 0.38
C ALA A 41 38.60 -41.61 0.05
N ASP A 42 39.78 -42.05 -0.38
CA ASP A 42 40.88 -41.16 -0.78
C ASP A 42 40.48 -40.32 -2.00
N PRO A 43 40.67 -39.00 -1.99
CA PRO A 43 40.57 -38.21 -3.21
C PRO A 43 41.82 -38.46 -4.07
N ILE A 44 41.60 -38.89 -5.31
CA ILE A 44 42.63 -38.95 -6.36
C ILE A 44 43.19 -37.53 -6.56
N PRO A 45 44.52 -37.31 -6.47
CA PRO A 45 45.10 -36.00 -6.69
C PRO A 45 45.09 -35.68 -8.18
N HIS A 46 44.20 -34.78 -8.60
CA HIS A 46 44.36 -34.07 -9.86
C HIS A 46 45.48 -33.04 -9.66
N THR A 47 46.70 -33.39 -10.07
CA THR A 47 47.76 -32.42 -10.32
C THR A 47 47.38 -31.62 -11.56
N GLU A 48 46.74 -30.47 -11.37
CA GLU A 48 46.70 -29.45 -12.41
C GLU A 48 48.14 -28.95 -12.66
N PRO A 49 48.55 -28.76 -13.92
CA PRO A 49 49.85 -28.20 -14.23
C PRO A 49 49.93 -26.78 -13.67
N ASP A 50 51.08 -26.49 -13.07
CA ASP A 50 51.48 -25.18 -12.52
C ASP A 50 51.41 -24.09 -13.61
N GLU A 51 50.24 -23.48 -13.77
CA GLU A 51 50.05 -22.27 -14.57
C GLU A 51 50.72 -21.09 -13.86
N GLY A 52 52.03 -20.99 -14.07
CA GLY A 52 52.85 -19.90 -13.57
C GLY A 52 52.25 -18.53 -13.85
N ASN A 53 51.98 -17.80 -12.76
CA ASN A 53 52.17 -16.36 -12.62
C ASN A 53 51.65 -15.43 -13.74
N ARG A 54 50.55 -15.77 -14.41
CA ARG A 54 49.76 -14.75 -15.11
C ARG A 54 48.86 -14.09 -14.07
N PRO A 55 48.96 -12.77 -13.83
CA PRO A 55 47.96 -12.09 -13.01
C PRO A 55 46.60 -12.40 -13.63
N LYS A 56 45.72 -13.07 -12.89
CA LYS A 56 44.33 -13.32 -13.31
C LYS A 56 43.77 -11.96 -13.70
N ALA A 57 43.59 -11.73 -15.01
CA ALA A 57 43.09 -10.47 -15.51
C ALA A 57 41.80 -10.17 -14.77
N GLN A 58 41.79 -9.11 -13.97
CA GLN A 58 40.64 -8.74 -13.16
C GLN A 58 39.47 -8.55 -14.11
N ALA A 59 38.43 -9.39 -13.97
CA ALA A 59 37.27 -9.33 -14.85
C ALA A 59 36.72 -7.90 -14.85
N CYS A 60 36.47 -7.34 -16.04
CA CYS A 60 35.95 -5.98 -16.14
C CYS A 60 34.62 -5.87 -15.39
N ARG A 61 34.54 -4.93 -14.47
CA ARG A 61 33.32 -4.64 -13.70
C ARG A 61 32.38 -3.77 -14.54
N LEU A 62 31.32 -4.38 -15.08
CA LEU A 62 30.36 -3.71 -15.96
C LEU A 62 29.30 -2.91 -15.18
N ILE A 63 28.98 -3.35 -13.97
CA ILE A 63 27.91 -2.78 -13.14
C ILE A 63 28.54 -1.89 -12.06
N GLU A 64 28.21 -0.61 -12.11
CA GLU A 64 28.73 0.38 -11.19
C GLU A 64 27.90 0.39 -9.91
N THR A 65 28.57 0.25 -8.76
CA THR A 65 27.89 0.35 -7.45
C THR A 65 28.22 1.64 -6.72
N PHE A 66 29.05 2.52 -7.27
CA PHE A 66 29.41 3.80 -6.66
C PHE A 66 29.85 3.72 -5.18
N GLY A 67 30.43 2.58 -4.78
CA GLY A 67 30.83 2.32 -3.39
C GLY A 67 29.71 1.75 -2.49
N GLU A 68 28.47 1.73 -2.97
CA GLU A 68 27.34 1.09 -2.28
C GLU A 68 27.48 -0.44 -2.33
N ALA A 69 27.03 -1.08 -1.26
CA ALA A 69 26.98 -2.52 -1.17
C ALA A 69 25.84 -3.07 -2.05
N PRO A 70 26.05 -4.19 -2.76
CA PRO A 70 24.95 -4.95 -3.35
C PRO A 70 23.90 -5.33 -2.30
N LEU A 71 22.64 -5.38 -2.73
CA LEU A 71 21.49 -5.77 -1.92
C LEU A 71 21.23 -7.28 -2.03
N LEU A 72 20.37 -7.80 -1.15
CA LEU A 72 19.95 -9.21 -1.13
C LEU A 72 21.13 -10.18 -1.18
N ASP A 73 22.00 -10.09 -0.17
CA ASP A 73 23.14 -11.00 -0.01
C ASP A 73 24.12 -11.01 -1.21
N GLY A 74 24.21 -9.88 -1.95
CA GLY A 74 25.06 -9.78 -3.14
C GLY A 74 24.32 -9.82 -4.47
N ALA A 75 23.07 -10.31 -4.47
CA ALA A 75 22.38 -10.72 -5.69
C ALA A 75 21.74 -9.57 -6.47
N LEU A 76 21.62 -8.37 -5.91
CA LEU A 76 20.92 -7.24 -6.52
C LEU A 76 21.78 -5.97 -6.53
N SER A 77 21.86 -5.29 -7.67
CA SER A 77 22.56 -4.01 -7.79
C SER A 77 21.90 -2.96 -6.89
N PRO A 78 22.64 -2.07 -6.19
CA PRO A 78 22.04 -0.98 -5.44
C PRO A 78 21.27 0.01 -6.33
N PHE A 79 21.51 -0.01 -7.64
CA PHE A 79 20.83 0.84 -8.64
C PHE A 79 19.92 0.04 -9.58
N TRP A 80 19.49 -1.15 -9.15
CA TRP A 80 18.72 -2.07 -9.99
C TRP A 80 17.50 -1.40 -10.63
N ALA A 81 16.76 -0.59 -9.88
CA ALA A 81 15.55 0.06 -10.37
C ALA A 81 15.86 1.14 -11.42
N GLN A 82 16.89 1.97 -11.20
CA GLN A 82 17.36 2.93 -12.19
C GLN A 82 17.83 2.21 -13.46
N GLU A 83 18.54 1.09 -13.29
CA GLU A 83 19.06 0.28 -14.39
C GLU A 83 17.92 -0.32 -15.23
N TYR A 84 16.88 -0.84 -14.58
CA TYR A 84 15.74 -1.50 -15.21
C TYR A 84 14.89 -0.54 -16.04
N VAL A 85 14.63 0.67 -15.53
CA VAL A 85 13.84 1.67 -16.27
C VAL A 85 14.70 2.48 -17.24
N GLY A 86 16.02 2.40 -17.13
CA GLY A 86 16.97 3.19 -17.93
C GLY A 86 17.01 4.66 -17.55
N ALA A 87 16.83 4.99 -16.25
CA ALA A 87 16.84 6.37 -15.78
C ALA A 87 18.21 7.05 -15.98
N ASP A 88 19.29 6.29 -15.79
CA ASP A 88 20.67 6.71 -16.06
C ASP A 88 20.89 7.03 -17.55
N LEU A 89 20.39 6.17 -18.45
CA LEU A 89 20.50 6.35 -19.90
C LEU A 89 19.63 7.50 -20.41
N ALA A 90 18.44 7.68 -19.83
CA ALA A 90 17.55 8.80 -20.12
C ALA A 90 18.17 10.14 -19.72
N ARG A 91 18.81 10.19 -18.54
CA ARG A 91 19.56 11.37 -18.07
C ARG A 91 20.71 11.72 -19.01
N GLU A 92 21.51 10.72 -19.41
CA GLU A 92 22.56 10.90 -20.42
C GLU A 92 21.98 11.53 -21.70
N SER A 93 20.87 10.98 -22.20
CA SER A 93 20.18 11.50 -23.38
C SER A 93 19.71 12.96 -23.22
N ILE A 94 19.19 13.35 -22.05
CA ILE A 94 18.81 14.75 -21.77
C ILE A 94 20.04 15.66 -21.79
N PHE A 95 21.14 15.27 -21.13
CA PHE A 95 22.37 16.07 -21.10
C PHE A 95 23.05 16.20 -22.47
N GLU A 96 23.01 15.15 -23.30
CA GLU A 96 23.47 15.24 -24.68
C GLU A 96 22.67 16.28 -25.48
N GLU A 97 21.37 16.37 -25.22
CA GLU A 97 20.50 17.36 -25.88
C GLU A 97 20.73 18.78 -25.34
N GLU A 98 20.96 18.97 -24.02
CA GLU A 98 21.41 20.26 -23.46
C GLU A 98 22.71 20.72 -24.13
N LYS A 99 23.67 19.80 -24.27
CA LYS A 99 24.96 20.07 -24.93
C LYS A 99 24.78 20.45 -26.40
N LYS A 100 23.89 19.75 -27.12
CA LYS A 100 23.57 20.05 -28.53
C LYS A 100 22.92 21.43 -28.68
N ARG A 101 22.05 21.83 -27.75
CA ARG A 101 21.39 23.15 -27.75
C ARG A 101 22.29 24.28 -27.28
N GLY A 102 23.35 23.96 -26.52
CA GLY A 102 24.19 24.95 -25.86
C GLY A 102 23.48 25.63 -24.68
N THR A 103 22.39 25.05 -24.17
CA THR A 103 21.56 25.60 -23.09
C THR A 103 21.10 24.49 -22.16
N THR A 104 21.08 24.76 -20.85
CA THR A 104 20.48 23.85 -19.87
C THR A 104 18.96 24.00 -19.86
N PHE A 105 18.24 22.90 -19.64
CA PHE A 105 16.80 22.95 -19.45
C PHE A 105 16.43 23.71 -18.17
N SER A 106 15.28 24.38 -18.21
CA SER A 106 14.69 24.97 -17.00
C SER A 106 14.17 23.86 -16.10
N PRO A 107 14.26 23.99 -14.77
CA PRO A 107 13.71 22.99 -13.87
C PRO A 107 12.21 22.80 -14.07
N VAL A 108 11.73 21.56 -13.96
CA VAL A 108 10.30 21.23 -13.96
C VAL A 108 9.80 21.14 -12.52
N GLY A 109 8.78 21.93 -12.19
CA GLY A 109 8.17 21.94 -10.86
C GLY A 109 7.35 20.68 -10.58
N ILE A 110 7.67 19.97 -9.50
CA ILE A 110 6.92 18.82 -8.98
C ILE A 110 6.48 19.06 -7.53
N GLY A 111 5.28 18.60 -7.18
CA GLY A 111 4.71 18.60 -5.85
C GLY A 111 4.83 17.22 -5.21
N ILE A 112 5.22 17.14 -3.95
CA ILE A 112 5.21 15.89 -3.17
C ILE A 112 4.17 16.02 -2.06
N ARG A 113 3.04 15.31 -2.18
CA ARG A 113 2.00 15.21 -1.16
C ARG A 113 2.27 14.01 -0.26
N ASP A 114 2.80 14.28 0.93
CA ASP A 114 3.13 13.22 1.90
C ASP A 114 3.05 13.73 3.35
N SER A 115 3.27 12.84 4.31
CA SER A 115 3.21 13.05 5.76
C SER A 115 4.44 13.73 6.37
N ASP A 116 5.62 13.63 5.76
CA ASP A 116 6.83 14.29 6.24
C ASP A 116 7.80 14.71 5.12
N PHE A 117 8.67 15.69 5.40
CA PHE A 117 9.70 16.14 4.47
C PHE A 117 10.86 16.80 5.21
N ARG A 118 12.09 16.54 4.77
CA ARG A 118 13.31 17.15 5.31
C ARG A 118 14.13 17.73 4.17
N ILE A 119 14.09 19.05 4.02
CA ILE A 119 14.77 19.75 2.93
C ILE A 119 16.29 19.51 2.95
N GLU A 120 16.89 19.34 4.13
CA GLU A 120 18.33 19.14 4.28
C GLU A 120 18.80 17.78 3.75
N ALA A 121 17.89 16.83 3.55
CA ALA A 121 18.19 15.53 2.94
C ALA A 121 18.23 15.60 1.40
N MET A 122 17.89 16.74 0.80
CA MET A 122 17.79 16.92 -0.65
C MET A 122 19.05 17.54 -1.29
N ASP A 123 20.13 17.75 -0.53
CA ASP A 123 21.34 18.42 -1.02
C ASP A 123 22.05 17.68 -2.18
N GLY A 124 22.20 18.35 -3.32
CA GLY A 124 23.05 17.93 -4.44
C GLY A 124 22.68 18.55 -5.79
N LEU A 125 23.53 18.34 -6.80
CA LEU A 125 23.48 19.07 -8.07
C LEU A 125 22.26 18.69 -8.93
N GLY A 126 21.29 19.61 -9.03
CA GLY A 126 20.31 19.64 -10.12
C GLY A 126 18.87 19.93 -9.70
N SER A 127 18.53 19.67 -8.45
CA SER A 127 17.21 19.92 -7.88
C SER A 127 17.25 21.05 -6.87
N ARG A 128 16.29 21.96 -6.99
CA ARG A 128 16.00 22.96 -5.96
C ARG A 128 14.82 22.43 -5.19
N ALA A 129 14.95 22.35 -3.87
CA ALA A 129 13.79 22.15 -3.02
C ALA A 129 13.34 23.53 -2.54
N ARG A 130 12.06 23.87 -2.71
CA ARG A 130 11.45 25.02 -2.08
C ARG A 130 10.53 24.54 -0.98
N GLU A 131 10.80 25.04 0.21
CA GLU A 131 9.88 24.92 1.32
C GLU A 131 8.84 26.03 1.16
N ASN A 132 7.55 25.68 1.09
CA ASN A 132 6.49 26.68 1.15
C ASN A 132 6.55 27.37 2.53
N SER A 133 6.29 28.68 2.61
CA SER A 133 6.30 29.45 3.87
C SER A 133 5.47 28.80 4.99
N TYR A 134 4.40 28.09 4.65
CA TYR A 134 3.58 27.36 5.61
C TYR A 134 4.29 26.11 6.18
N VAL A 135 5.04 25.39 5.34
CA VAL A 135 5.80 24.20 5.74
C VAL A 135 6.84 24.57 6.78
N LYS A 136 7.50 25.72 6.60
CA LYS A 136 8.48 26.23 7.54
C LYS A 136 7.88 26.45 8.93
N GLN A 137 6.63 26.95 9.01
CA GLN A 137 5.92 27.18 10.26
C GLN A 137 5.50 25.88 10.98
N LEU A 138 5.16 24.83 10.22
CA LEU A 138 4.85 23.49 10.76
C LEU A 138 6.10 22.70 11.13
N ALA A 139 7.17 22.78 10.34
CA ALA A 139 8.43 22.08 10.60
C ALA A 139 9.08 22.52 11.93
N GLU A 140 8.82 23.74 12.36
CA GLU A 140 9.23 24.26 13.68
C GLU A 140 8.40 23.67 14.85
N ASN A 141 7.18 23.18 14.59
CA ASN A 141 6.21 22.78 15.61
C ASN A 141 5.84 21.28 15.62
N THR A 142 6.12 20.54 14.56
CA THR A 142 5.69 19.14 14.44
C THR A 142 6.78 18.20 14.94
N VAL A 143 6.42 17.27 15.83
CA VAL A 143 7.29 16.16 16.25
C VAL A 143 7.71 15.42 15.00
N ARG A 144 8.99 15.55 14.63
CA ARG A 144 9.59 14.92 13.45
C ARG A 144 9.25 13.44 13.44
N SER A 145 8.32 13.06 12.57
CA SER A 145 8.02 11.66 12.23
C SER A 145 9.34 10.90 12.06
N SER A 146 9.45 9.75 12.72
CA SER A 146 10.62 8.88 12.65
C SER A 146 10.75 8.16 11.30
N LEU A 147 9.74 8.23 10.42
CA LEU A 147 9.66 7.39 9.24
C LEU A 147 10.34 8.00 8.00
N ALA A 148 10.46 9.33 7.91
CA ALA A 148 11.09 10.03 6.77
C ALA A 148 10.52 9.59 5.40
N HIS A 149 9.24 9.23 5.37
CA HIS A 149 8.55 8.66 4.21
C HIS A 149 8.52 9.62 3.01
N GLY A 150 7.99 10.83 3.17
CA GLY A 150 7.93 11.82 2.08
C GLY A 150 9.30 12.37 1.70
N THR A 151 10.27 12.33 2.62
CA THR A 151 11.68 12.62 2.30
C THR A 151 12.26 11.57 1.35
N ALA A 152 12.03 10.28 1.62
CA ALA A 152 12.44 9.18 0.75
C ALA A 152 11.78 9.29 -0.63
N VAL A 153 10.46 9.56 -0.68
CA VAL A 153 9.68 9.76 -1.92
C VAL A 153 10.27 10.91 -2.75
N ALA A 154 10.50 12.07 -2.13
CA ALA A 154 11.07 13.23 -2.80
C ALA A 154 12.49 12.95 -3.33
N ASN A 155 13.32 12.25 -2.56
CA ASN A 155 14.69 11.91 -2.95
C ASN A 155 14.72 10.88 -4.10
N ILE A 156 13.81 9.90 -4.12
CA ILE A 156 13.67 8.99 -5.28
C ILE A 156 13.28 9.79 -6.53
N ALA A 157 12.31 10.70 -6.42
CA ALA A 157 11.84 11.46 -7.57
C ALA A 157 12.92 12.42 -8.12
N ALA A 158 13.51 13.23 -7.24
CA ALA A 158 14.31 14.39 -7.61
C ALA A 158 15.56 14.58 -6.74
N GLY A 159 15.99 13.57 -6.00
CA GLY A 159 17.26 13.58 -5.29
C GLY A 159 18.46 13.67 -6.25
N ALA A 160 19.63 13.92 -5.67
CA ALA A 160 20.86 13.93 -6.44
C ALA A 160 21.20 12.51 -6.94
N PRO A 161 21.91 12.38 -8.08
CA PRO A 161 22.52 11.12 -8.46
C PRO A 161 23.44 10.60 -7.33
N PRO A 162 23.53 9.28 -7.14
CA PRO A 162 23.03 8.25 -8.05
C PRO A 162 21.58 7.77 -7.77
N PHE A 163 20.93 8.19 -6.68
CA PHE A 163 19.64 7.62 -6.27
C PHE A 163 18.42 8.30 -6.90
N GLY A 164 18.46 9.60 -7.16
CA GLY A 164 17.36 10.29 -7.82
C GLY A 164 17.14 9.81 -9.25
N PHE A 165 15.89 9.64 -9.66
CA PHE A 165 15.50 9.20 -11.00
C PHE A 165 15.32 10.37 -11.97
N GLY A 166 14.87 11.51 -11.46
CA GLY A 166 14.61 12.72 -12.23
C GLY A 166 15.88 13.45 -12.66
N THR A 167 15.71 14.35 -13.62
CA THR A 167 16.74 15.26 -14.11
C THR A 167 16.16 16.67 -14.13
N ARG A 168 16.83 17.63 -13.47
CA ARG A 168 16.39 19.04 -13.37
C ARG A 168 14.95 19.20 -12.86
N LEU A 169 14.62 18.57 -11.73
CA LEU A 169 13.30 18.73 -11.12
C LEU A 169 13.38 19.69 -9.92
N GLU A 170 12.39 20.55 -9.75
CA GLU A 170 12.25 21.44 -8.60
C GLU A 170 11.10 20.94 -7.72
N ILE A 171 11.38 20.66 -6.45
CA ILE A 171 10.40 20.08 -5.53
C ILE A 171 9.70 21.19 -4.75
N SER A 172 8.38 21.13 -4.72
CA SER A 172 7.51 21.79 -3.76
C SER A 172 6.91 20.72 -2.83
N TYR A 173 7.06 20.86 -1.53
CA TYR A 173 6.41 19.95 -0.60
C TYR A 173 4.97 20.40 -0.33
N LEU A 174 4.02 19.49 -0.53
CA LEU A 174 2.59 19.68 -0.30
C LEU A 174 2.22 18.85 0.93
N HIS A 175 1.69 19.50 1.97
CA HIS A 175 1.39 18.78 3.21
C HIS A 175 0.27 17.76 3.02
N GLY A 176 0.41 16.60 3.67
CA GLY A 176 -0.66 15.63 3.83
C GLY A 176 -1.80 16.13 4.75
N PRO A 177 -2.99 15.49 4.69
CA PRO A 177 -4.19 15.95 5.40
C PRO A 177 -4.07 15.85 6.93
N GLN A 178 -3.16 15.02 7.44
CA GLN A 178 -2.99 14.73 8.87
C GLN A 178 -2.67 15.96 9.73
N LEU A 179 -2.20 17.04 9.12
CA LEU A 179 -1.75 18.26 9.81
C LEU A 179 -2.70 19.44 9.61
N ALA A 180 -3.79 19.28 8.86
CA ALA A 180 -4.79 20.32 8.74
C ALA A 180 -5.91 20.12 9.78
N GLU A 181 -6.43 21.22 10.30
CA GLU A 181 -7.51 21.22 11.29
C GLU A 181 -8.88 20.87 10.66
N SER A 182 -9.02 21.09 9.35
CA SER A 182 -10.23 20.77 8.58
C SER A 182 -9.91 20.47 7.12
N LYS A 183 -10.90 19.91 6.42
CA LYS A 183 -10.89 19.67 4.97
C LYS A 183 -10.64 20.97 4.20
N GLU A 184 -11.33 22.05 4.56
CA GLU A 184 -11.23 23.37 3.93
C GLU A 184 -9.84 23.99 4.15
N ALA A 185 -9.27 23.84 5.35
CA ALA A 185 -7.91 24.29 5.64
C ALA A 185 -6.88 23.56 4.76
N HIS A 186 -7.05 22.25 4.58
CA HIS A 186 -6.20 21.46 3.69
C HIS A 186 -6.30 21.91 2.23
N PHE A 187 -7.51 22.13 1.72
CA PHE A 187 -7.69 22.62 0.34
C PHE A 187 -7.16 24.05 0.15
N GLY A 188 -7.32 24.92 1.16
CA GLY A 188 -6.70 26.24 1.17
C GLY A 188 -5.19 26.15 1.03
N GLN A 189 -4.55 25.28 1.80
CA GLN A 189 -3.09 25.05 1.73
C GLN A 189 -2.64 24.54 0.35
N LEU A 190 -3.36 23.57 -0.22
CA LEU A 190 -3.05 23.09 -1.56
C LEU A 190 -3.19 24.21 -2.61
N ARG A 191 -4.27 25.00 -2.53
CA ARG A 191 -4.51 26.13 -3.44
C ARG A 191 -3.39 27.17 -3.37
N ASP A 192 -2.95 27.50 -2.17
CA ASP A 192 -1.88 28.47 -1.97
C ASP A 192 -0.55 27.93 -2.53
N ALA A 193 -0.25 26.65 -2.29
CA ALA A 193 0.94 26.01 -2.86
C ALA A 193 0.93 25.98 -4.39
N PHE A 194 -0.23 25.81 -5.04
CA PHE A 194 -0.36 25.90 -6.49
C PHE A 194 -0.35 27.33 -7.04
N THR A 195 -0.57 28.34 -6.20
CA THR A 195 -0.52 29.75 -6.61
C THR A 195 0.93 30.25 -6.61
N ASP A 196 1.72 29.79 -5.64
CA ASP A 196 3.11 30.22 -5.44
C ASP A 196 4.16 29.37 -6.18
N SER A 197 3.73 28.30 -6.87
CA SER A 197 4.65 27.38 -7.55
C SER A 197 4.26 27.12 -9.00
N GLU A 198 5.27 26.88 -9.85
CA GLU A 198 5.09 26.36 -11.21
C GLU A 198 4.91 24.82 -11.20
N THR A 199 4.29 24.26 -10.14
CA THR A 199 4.11 22.82 -9.99
C THR A 199 3.23 22.27 -11.12
N LYS A 200 3.79 21.40 -11.95
CA LYS A 200 3.09 20.76 -13.08
C LYS A 200 2.70 19.31 -12.82
N LEU A 201 3.40 18.66 -11.90
CA LEU A 201 3.16 17.26 -11.52
C LEU A 201 3.01 17.18 -10.01
N VAL A 202 2.12 16.34 -9.51
CA VAL A 202 2.01 16.04 -8.07
C VAL A 202 2.07 14.55 -7.84
N GLY A 203 2.99 14.12 -6.99
CA GLY A 203 3.01 12.77 -6.44
C GLY A 203 2.24 12.69 -5.14
N ASN A 204 1.34 11.72 -5.01
CA ASN A 204 0.65 11.40 -3.77
C ASN A 204 0.88 9.93 -3.41
N SER A 205 1.77 9.72 -2.45
CA SER A 205 2.16 8.42 -1.89
C SER A 205 1.44 8.08 -0.59
N SER A 206 0.47 8.91 -0.18
CA SER A 206 -0.39 8.62 0.97
C SER A 206 -1.69 7.94 0.51
N THR A 207 -1.96 6.76 1.06
CA THR A 207 -3.24 6.06 0.90
C THR A 207 -4.27 6.48 1.96
N LEU A 208 -3.91 7.42 2.84
CA LEU A 208 -4.69 7.67 4.04
C LEU A 208 -6.05 8.33 3.74
N PRO A 209 -7.15 7.74 4.23
CA PRO A 209 -8.52 8.00 3.77
C PRO A 209 -9.16 9.27 4.33
N THR A 210 -8.41 10.17 4.99
CA THR A 210 -9.08 11.15 5.85
C THR A 210 -9.88 12.18 5.08
N TRP A 211 -9.44 12.64 3.90
CA TRP A 211 -10.28 13.45 3.00
C TRP A 211 -10.03 13.08 1.54
N LYS A 212 -11.03 12.43 0.93
CA LYS A 212 -11.05 12.21 -0.51
C LYS A 212 -11.04 13.54 -1.27
N LEU A 213 -10.35 13.56 -2.40
CA LEU A 213 -10.26 14.72 -3.28
C LEU A 213 -11.46 14.72 -4.23
N GLU A 214 -12.66 14.69 -3.66
CA GLU A 214 -13.93 14.63 -4.40
C GLU A 214 -14.50 16.03 -4.66
N GLY A 215 -15.38 16.11 -5.65
CA GLY A 215 -16.15 17.32 -5.97
C GLY A 215 -15.31 18.44 -6.60
N GLU A 216 -15.78 19.69 -6.44
CA GLU A 216 -15.20 20.86 -7.13
C GLU A 216 -13.73 21.11 -6.77
N HIS A 217 -13.32 20.81 -5.54
CA HIS A 217 -11.93 20.98 -5.12
C HIS A 217 -10.99 19.98 -5.80
N GLY A 218 -11.41 18.72 -5.92
CA GLY A 218 -10.65 17.69 -6.64
C GLY A 218 -10.49 18.04 -8.12
N LEU A 219 -11.58 18.47 -8.76
CA LEU A 219 -11.56 18.91 -10.14
C LEU A 219 -10.61 20.09 -10.35
N TRP A 220 -10.70 21.12 -9.50
CA TRP A 220 -9.82 22.29 -9.57
C TRP A 220 -8.34 21.93 -9.44
N LEU A 221 -8.01 20.98 -8.56
CA LEU A 221 -6.62 20.52 -8.36
C LEU A 221 -6.09 19.73 -9.56
N SER A 222 -6.94 18.92 -10.18
CA SER A 222 -6.55 18.08 -11.32
C SER A 222 -6.42 18.86 -12.64
N GLU A 223 -7.12 19.99 -12.78
CA GLU A 223 -6.96 20.91 -13.92
C GLU A 223 -5.62 21.67 -13.92
N ARG A 224 -4.91 21.71 -12.78
CA ARG A 224 -3.66 22.49 -12.62
C ARG A 224 -2.38 21.69 -12.70
N ALA A 225 -2.43 20.40 -12.39
CA ALA A 225 -1.28 19.51 -12.43
C ALA A 225 -1.69 18.07 -12.73
N LEU A 226 -0.77 17.31 -13.29
CA LEU A 226 -0.94 15.86 -13.43
C LEU A 226 -0.67 15.18 -12.10
N TRP A 227 -1.62 14.40 -11.63
CA TRP A 227 -1.51 13.66 -10.38
C TRP A 227 -1.05 12.23 -10.62
N VAL A 228 -0.09 11.79 -9.80
CA VAL A 228 0.48 10.44 -9.81
C VAL A 228 0.31 9.83 -8.43
N ASN A 229 -0.61 8.88 -8.30
CA ASN A 229 -1.00 8.25 -7.05
C ASN A 229 -0.40 6.83 -6.94
N SER A 230 -0.01 6.44 -5.74
CA SER A 230 0.29 5.04 -5.41
C SER A 230 -1.00 4.21 -5.35
N THR A 231 -1.00 2.94 -5.79
CA THR A 231 -2.18 2.07 -5.67
C THR A 231 -2.40 1.52 -4.26
N GLY A 232 -1.36 1.53 -3.43
CA GLY A 232 -1.32 1.04 -2.07
C GLY A 232 -0.80 -0.40 -1.93
N ASN A 233 -0.58 -0.85 -0.69
CA ASN A 233 0.21 -2.05 -0.35
C ASN A 233 -0.58 -3.15 0.35
N ASP A 234 -1.92 -3.04 0.39
CA ASP A 234 -2.78 -3.96 1.14
C ASP A 234 -3.39 -5.07 0.26
N TYR A 235 -2.66 -5.58 -0.73
CA TYR A 235 -3.15 -6.69 -1.56
C TYR A 235 -3.61 -7.88 -0.67
N PRO A 236 -4.78 -8.49 -0.92
CA PRO A 236 -5.59 -8.41 -2.15
C PRO A 236 -6.67 -7.33 -2.18
N GLN A 237 -6.65 -6.34 -1.28
CA GLN A 237 -7.61 -5.25 -1.37
C GLN A 237 -7.48 -4.52 -2.73
N PRO A 238 -8.60 -4.00 -3.28
CA PRO A 238 -8.57 -3.19 -4.50
C PRO A 238 -7.68 -1.96 -4.32
N ALA A 239 -7.13 -1.42 -5.41
CA ALA A 239 -6.37 -0.17 -5.35
C ALA A 239 -7.19 0.96 -4.68
N HIS A 240 -6.52 1.75 -3.84
CA HIS A 240 -7.12 2.97 -3.28
C HIS A 240 -7.22 4.02 -4.37
N ALA A 241 -8.36 4.03 -5.02
CA ALA A 241 -8.60 4.87 -6.17
C ALA A 241 -9.84 5.72 -5.90
N ASP A 242 -9.64 7.03 -5.93
CA ASP A 242 -10.73 7.98 -5.81
C ASP A 242 -11.38 8.05 -7.20
N ALA A 243 -12.53 7.38 -7.34
CA ALA A 243 -13.17 7.16 -8.64
C ALA A 243 -13.44 8.46 -9.41
N ASP A 244 -13.62 9.55 -8.69
CA ASP A 244 -13.95 10.86 -9.24
C ASP A 244 -12.72 11.77 -9.40
N PHE A 245 -11.53 11.35 -8.95
CA PHE A 245 -10.31 12.14 -9.04
C PHE A 245 -9.41 11.66 -10.19
N PRO A 246 -9.26 12.45 -11.28
CA PRO A 246 -8.50 12.03 -12.44
C PRO A 246 -6.99 12.06 -12.14
N ALA A 247 -6.40 10.86 -12.02
CA ALA A 247 -4.99 10.67 -11.70
C ALA A 247 -4.42 9.42 -12.41
N LEU A 248 -3.09 9.37 -12.50
CA LEU A 248 -2.34 8.18 -12.91
C LEU A 248 -2.07 7.33 -11.68
N TYR A 249 -2.39 6.03 -11.72
CA TYR A 249 -2.13 5.13 -10.59
C TYR A 249 -0.98 4.18 -10.87
N VAL A 250 -0.11 4.03 -9.87
CA VAL A 250 1.18 3.34 -9.99
C VAL A 250 1.24 2.10 -9.10
N SER A 251 1.41 0.94 -9.73
CA SER A 251 1.67 -0.33 -9.04
C SER A 251 3.16 -0.56 -8.76
N ASN A 252 3.48 -1.42 -7.79
CA ASN A 252 4.84 -1.81 -7.45
C ASN A 252 5.28 -3.06 -8.22
N ILE A 253 6.48 -3.01 -8.82
CA ILE A 253 7.15 -4.14 -9.47
C ILE A 253 8.36 -4.55 -8.62
N ASN A 254 8.53 -5.85 -8.36
CA ASN A 254 9.64 -6.38 -7.59
C ASN A 254 10.92 -6.52 -8.43
N SER A 255 12.03 -6.89 -7.77
CA SER A 255 13.34 -7.00 -8.43
C SER A 255 13.43 -8.09 -9.50
N ALA A 256 12.45 -9.00 -9.59
CA ALA A 256 12.36 -10.03 -10.63
C ALA A 256 11.50 -9.61 -11.83
N GLY A 257 10.94 -8.40 -11.82
CA GLY A 257 10.07 -7.89 -12.90
C GLY A 257 8.62 -8.36 -12.82
N LEU A 258 8.23 -8.94 -11.68
CA LEU A 258 6.85 -9.33 -11.38
C LEU A 258 6.16 -8.22 -10.60
N ILE A 259 4.82 -8.14 -10.67
CA ILE A 259 4.08 -7.25 -9.76
C ILE A 259 4.33 -7.72 -8.33
N ALA A 260 4.77 -6.81 -7.47
CA ALA A 260 5.10 -7.13 -6.08
C ALA A 260 3.86 -7.63 -5.33
N GLY A 261 4.05 -8.62 -4.45
CA GLY A 261 2.96 -9.33 -3.78
C GLY A 261 2.04 -8.44 -2.95
N ASP A 262 2.56 -7.32 -2.44
CA ASP A 262 1.87 -6.29 -1.66
C ASP A 262 1.09 -5.29 -2.52
N SER A 263 1.46 -5.10 -3.80
CA SER A 263 0.85 -4.09 -4.66
C SER A 263 -0.62 -4.36 -4.92
N GLN A 264 -1.49 -3.42 -4.53
CA GLN A 264 -2.91 -3.42 -4.90
C GLN A 264 -3.08 -3.22 -6.41
N GLU A 265 -4.17 -3.76 -6.94
CA GLU A 265 -4.40 -4.00 -8.37
C GLU A 265 -5.73 -3.44 -8.87
N ASN A 266 -5.88 -3.41 -10.20
CA ASN A 266 -7.18 -3.21 -10.84
C ASN A 266 -8.17 -4.29 -10.40
N THR A 267 -9.37 -3.86 -10.02
CA THR A 267 -10.55 -4.73 -9.97
C THR A 267 -11.47 -4.42 -11.15
N GLU A 268 -12.49 -5.26 -11.36
CA GLU A 268 -13.54 -4.96 -12.36
C GLU A 268 -14.23 -3.62 -12.06
N GLU A 269 -14.33 -3.27 -10.77
CA GLU A 269 -14.95 -2.03 -10.30
C GLU A 269 -14.00 -0.83 -10.36
N ILE A 270 -12.67 -1.05 -10.30
CA ILE A 270 -11.66 0.01 -10.20
C ILE A 270 -10.49 -0.27 -11.16
N PRO A 271 -10.65 -0.10 -12.49
CA PRO A 271 -9.60 -0.34 -13.48
C PRO A 271 -8.68 0.89 -13.65
N GLN A 272 -8.01 1.32 -12.58
CA GLN A 272 -7.29 2.60 -12.54
C GLN A 272 -5.75 2.50 -12.62
N VAL A 273 -5.15 1.35 -12.33
CA VAL A 273 -3.70 1.13 -12.46
C VAL A 273 -3.25 1.37 -13.89
N THR A 274 -2.46 2.40 -14.06
CA THR A 274 -2.00 2.90 -15.36
C THR A 274 -0.69 2.25 -15.77
N ILE A 275 0.28 2.20 -14.84
CA ILE A 275 1.64 1.74 -15.09
C ILE A 275 2.24 1.19 -13.78
N GLY A 276 3.22 0.29 -13.88
CA GLY A 276 4.05 -0.14 -12.77
C GLY A 276 5.42 0.55 -12.74
N ALA A 277 6.05 0.57 -11.57
CA ALA A 277 7.45 0.99 -11.44
C ALA A 277 8.21 0.07 -10.48
N PRO A 278 9.53 -0.11 -10.67
CA PRO A 278 10.33 -1.00 -9.84
C PRO A 278 10.64 -0.35 -8.50
N SER A 279 10.01 -0.84 -7.43
CA SER A 279 10.36 -0.42 -6.07
C SER A 279 10.68 -1.59 -5.14
N GLY A 280 10.13 -2.78 -5.40
CA GLY A 280 10.26 -3.93 -4.50
C GLY A 280 9.62 -3.70 -3.13
N ASP A 281 9.77 -4.67 -2.26
CA ASP A 281 9.47 -4.53 -0.82
C ASP A 281 10.75 -4.20 -0.06
N LEU A 282 10.64 -3.57 1.10
CA LEU A 282 11.73 -3.21 2.00
C LEU A 282 12.65 -4.41 2.29
N GLU A 283 12.07 -5.59 2.52
CA GLU A 283 12.81 -6.82 2.82
C GLU A 283 13.31 -7.55 1.57
N ALA A 284 12.62 -7.36 0.44
CA ALA A 284 12.89 -8.04 -0.83
C ALA A 284 13.61 -7.14 -1.85
N GLY A 285 14.42 -6.19 -1.37
CA GLY A 285 15.30 -5.38 -2.23
C GLY A 285 14.71 -4.03 -2.63
N GLY A 286 14.15 -3.29 -1.68
CA GLY A 286 13.70 -1.91 -1.85
C GLY A 286 14.72 -1.01 -2.56
N VAL A 287 14.24 0.05 -3.20
CA VAL A 287 15.11 1.05 -3.85
C VAL A 287 15.92 1.82 -2.82
N GLN A 288 17.16 2.13 -3.17
CA GLN A 288 18.03 2.93 -2.30
C GLN A 288 17.69 4.41 -2.40
N THR A 289 17.67 5.10 -1.26
CA THR A 289 17.38 6.54 -1.15
C THR A 289 18.11 7.16 0.04
N TYR A 290 18.24 8.49 0.05
CA TYR A 290 18.74 9.22 1.21
C TYR A 290 17.60 9.84 2.04
N VAL A 291 17.64 9.61 3.35
CA VAL A 291 16.74 10.26 4.33
C VAL A 291 17.45 11.27 5.23
N THR A 292 18.78 11.31 5.18
CA THR A 292 19.60 12.30 5.87
C THR A 292 20.76 12.70 4.98
N LYS A 293 21.20 13.96 5.07
CA LYS A 293 22.30 14.53 4.29
C LYS A 293 23.54 13.63 4.27
N GLY A 294 23.75 12.92 3.17
CA GLY A 294 24.98 12.21 2.81
C GLY A 294 25.53 11.18 3.80
N LYS A 295 24.73 10.65 4.74
CA LYS A 295 25.26 9.81 5.84
C LYS A 295 24.62 8.43 6.01
N LYS A 296 23.46 8.16 5.42
CA LYS A 296 22.86 6.81 5.43
C LYS A 296 21.88 6.64 4.27
N SER A 297 22.22 5.77 3.33
CA SER A 297 21.27 5.21 2.38
C SER A 297 20.33 4.25 3.14
N MET A 298 19.08 4.19 2.73
CA MET A 298 18.12 3.19 3.20
C MET A 298 17.38 2.56 2.03
N THR A 299 16.85 1.35 2.24
CA THR A 299 15.87 0.75 1.35
C THR A 299 14.51 1.40 1.57
N PHE A 300 13.81 1.70 0.49
CA PHE A 300 12.44 2.19 0.47
C PHE A 300 11.64 1.40 -0.57
N GLY A 301 10.39 1.07 -0.28
CA GLY A 301 9.64 0.05 -1.03
C GLY A 301 8.16 0.39 -1.19
N GLY A 302 7.41 -0.59 -1.67
CA GLY A 302 5.98 -0.50 -1.89
C GLY A 302 5.60 0.42 -3.06
N THR A 303 4.30 0.62 -3.22
CA THR A 303 3.74 1.54 -4.21
C THR A 303 4.15 3.00 -3.94
N SER A 304 4.43 3.36 -2.69
CA SER A 304 5.01 4.66 -2.30
C SER A 304 6.40 4.89 -2.86
N GLY A 305 7.23 3.85 -3.06
CA GLY A 305 8.52 3.97 -3.73
C GLY A 305 8.42 3.88 -5.25
N ALA A 306 7.38 3.22 -5.78
CA ALA A 306 7.12 3.13 -7.22
C ALA A 306 6.56 4.44 -7.81
N GLN A 307 5.63 5.09 -7.10
CA GLN A 307 5.02 6.36 -7.46
C GLN A 307 6.04 7.46 -7.86
N PRO A 308 7.06 7.79 -7.04
CA PRO A 308 8.02 8.85 -7.35
C PRO A 308 8.89 8.54 -8.57
N ILE A 309 9.06 7.26 -8.93
CA ILE A 309 9.76 6.86 -10.16
C ILE A 309 8.94 7.26 -11.39
N VAL A 310 7.62 7.05 -11.38
CA VAL A 310 6.76 7.50 -12.49
C VAL A 310 6.71 9.01 -12.55
N LEU A 311 6.61 9.68 -11.40
CA LEU A 311 6.65 11.14 -11.30
C LEU A 311 7.94 11.70 -11.93
N ALA A 312 9.09 11.10 -11.65
CA ALA A 312 10.38 11.48 -12.23
C ALA A 312 10.43 11.27 -13.76
N GLY A 313 9.89 10.15 -14.25
CA GLY A 313 9.82 9.86 -15.68
C GLY A 313 8.98 10.88 -16.45
N LEU A 314 7.83 11.28 -15.89
CA LEU A 314 7.01 12.37 -16.44
C LEU A 314 7.72 13.72 -16.37
N GLY A 315 8.39 14.03 -15.24
CA GLY A 315 9.18 15.26 -15.11
C GLY A 315 10.26 15.37 -16.18
N ASN A 316 10.90 14.26 -16.53
CA ASN A 316 11.93 14.21 -17.57
C ASN A 316 11.39 14.55 -18.98
N ILE A 317 10.15 14.18 -19.32
CA ILE A 317 9.58 14.51 -20.64
C ILE A 317 9.04 15.93 -20.74
N LEU A 318 8.67 16.56 -19.62
CA LEU A 318 8.19 17.94 -19.61
C LEU A 318 9.27 18.96 -20.01
N HIS A 319 10.54 18.56 -20.06
CA HIS A 319 11.62 19.34 -20.70
C HIS A 319 11.40 19.55 -22.20
N PHE A 320 10.75 18.58 -22.86
CA PHE A 320 10.50 18.57 -24.30
C PHE A 320 9.04 18.87 -24.65
N LEU A 321 8.10 18.33 -23.84
CA LEU A 321 6.66 18.40 -24.08
C LEU A 321 6.01 19.28 -23.02
N LYS A 322 5.76 20.55 -23.36
CA LYS A 322 4.99 21.44 -22.49
C LYS A 322 3.50 21.12 -22.60
N ASP A 323 2.78 21.36 -21.51
CA ASP A 323 1.32 21.28 -21.42
C ASP A 323 0.75 19.91 -21.83
N VAL A 324 1.36 18.83 -21.31
CA VAL A 324 0.86 17.45 -21.46
C VAL A 324 -0.35 17.27 -20.54
N ASP A 325 -1.48 16.80 -21.09
CA ASP A 325 -2.67 16.46 -20.30
C ASP A 325 -2.64 15.02 -19.76
N LEU A 326 -3.66 14.63 -18.98
CA LEU A 326 -3.72 13.31 -18.35
C LEU A 326 -3.78 12.16 -19.38
N GLU A 327 -4.56 12.32 -20.44
CA GLU A 327 -4.75 11.26 -21.45
C GLU A 327 -3.50 11.13 -22.34
N GLU A 328 -2.84 12.24 -22.65
CA GLU A 328 -1.56 12.28 -23.32
C GLU A 328 -0.48 11.61 -22.47
N ALA A 329 -0.38 11.94 -21.18
CA ALA A 329 0.56 11.33 -20.24
C ALA A 329 0.32 9.82 -20.11
N LYS A 330 -0.94 9.40 -19.95
CA LYS A 330 -1.35 7.99 -19.92
C LYS A 330 -0.93 7.27 -21.20
N THR A 331 -1.25 7.83 -22.36
CA THR A 331 -0.89 7.23 -23.66
C THR A 331 0.62 7.07 -23.82
N LEU A 332 1.39 8.09 -23.44
CA LEU A 332 2.85 8.05 -23.50
C LEU A 332 3.41 6.96 -22.58
N LEU A 333 2.96 6.88 -21.33
CA LEU A 333 3.37 5.84 -20.39
C LEU A 333 3.01 4.45 -20.91
N GLU A 334 1.78 4.26 -21.38
CA GLU A 334 1.27 2.99 -21.86
C GLU A 334 2.00 2.48 -23.12
N LYS A 335 2.25 3.36 -24.10
CA LYS A 335 2.88 2.99 -25.38
C LYS A 335 4.40 2.84 -25.29
N THR A 336 5.03 3.38 -24.26
CA THR A 336 6.48 3.26 -24.04
C THR A 336 6.85 2.21 -23.01
N ALA A 337 5.87 1.69 -22.25
CA ALA A 337 6.05 0.71 -21.20
C ALA A 337 6.89 -0.52 -21.62
N LEU A 338 7.67 -1.03 -20.69
CA LEU A 338 8.30 -2.33 -20.76
C LEU A 338 7.26 -3.41 -20.40
N PRO A 339 6.89 -4.33 -21.32
CA PRO A 339 5.78 -5.25 -21.11
C PRO A 339 6.17 -6.40 -20.17
N THR A 340 5.86 -6.24 -18.89
CA THR A 340 6.06 -7.26 -17.83
C THR A 340 5.23 -8.50 -18.12
N LEU A 341 5.48 -9.59 -17.38
CA LEU A 341 4.76 -10.84 -17.58
C LEU A 341 3.25 -10.66 -17.36
N GLN A 342 2.87 -10.07 -16.23
CA GLN A 342 1.46 -9.89 -15.86
C GLN A 342 0.73 -8.84 -16.70
N SER A 343 1.43 -7.88 -17.32
CA SER A 343 0.76 -6.90 -18.20
C SER A 343 0.30 -7.48 -19.54
N ARG A 344 0.69 -8.73 -19.83
CA ARG A 344 0.26 -9.49 -21.01
C ARG A 344 -0.99 -10.32 -20.76
N ALA A 345 -1.44 -10.43 -19.50
CA ALA A 345 -2.67 -11.12 -19.18
C ALA A 345 -3.87 -10.42 -19.88
N PRO A 346 -4.94 -11.15 -20.22
CA PRO A 346 -6.13 -10.56 -20.85
C PRO A 346 -6.73 -9.38 -20.06
N ARG A 347 -6.55 -9.39 -18.73
CA ARG A 347 -6.90 -8.31 -17.82
C ARG A 347 -5.64 -7.90 -17.05
N PRO A 348 -4.87 -6.93 -17.54
CA PRO A 348 -3.63 -6.56 -16.90
C PRO A 348 -3.91 -5.77 -15.62
N HIS A 349 -3.62 -6.40 -14.49
CA HIS A 349 -3.90 -5.85 -13.17
C HIS A 349 -2.89 -4.78 -12.70
N SER A 350 -1.71 -4.71 -13.35
CA SER A 350 -0.65 -3.71 -13.11
C SER A 350 -0.53 -2.63 -14.19
N GLY A 351 -1.61 -2.39 -14.95
CA GLY A 351 -1.56 -1.51 -16.12
C GLY A 351 -0.71 -2.10 -17.25
N ARG A 352 -0.11 -1.26 -18.10
CA ARG A 352 0.54 -1.71 -19.35
C ARG A 352 1.94 -2.32 -19.21
N GLY A 353 2.46 -2.41 -18.00
CA GLY A 353 3.80 -2.92 -17.72
C GLY A 353 4.57 -1.98 -16.82
N MET A 354 5.88 -1.92 -16.98
CA MET A 354 6.75 -1.07 -16.17
C MET A 354 7.18 0.17 -16.95
N ILE A 355 7.32 1.31 -16.28
CA ILE A 355 7.82 2.54 -16.91
C ILE A 355 9.22 2.33 -17.55
N ASN A 356 9.43 2.96 -18.72
CA ASN A 356 10.66 2.88 -19.50
C ASN A 356 11.15 4.30 -19.83
N PHE A 357 12.05 4.83 -18.99
CA PHE A 357 12.48 6.22 -19.05
C PHE A 357 13.16 6.55 -20.38
N LEU A 358 14.06 5.67 -20.85
CA LEU A 358 14.80 5.94 -22.07
C LEU A 358 13.87 6.05 -23.27
N LYS A 359 12.96 5.07 -23.44
CA LYS A 359 12.03 5.11 -24.56
C LYS A 359 11.06 6.29 -24.46
N LEU A 360 10.60 6.61 -23.24
CA LEU A 360 9.74 7.75 -22.98
C LEU A 360 10.39 9.09 -23.37
N VAL A 361 11.67 9.30 -22.99
CA VAL A 361 12.45 10.49 -23.38
C VAL A 361 12.72 10.55 -24.88
N GLU A 362 13.10 9.45 -25.52
CA GLU A 362 13.37 9.44 -26.96
C GLU A 362 12.11 9.72 -27.79
N VAL A 363 10.95 9.21 -27.35
CA VAL A 363 9.65 9.54 -27.96
C VAL A 363 9.30 11.01 -27.76
N ALA A 364 9.55 11.57 -26.56
CA ALA A 364 9.32 12.99 -26.30
C ALA A 364 10.16 13.91 -27.20
N LYS A 365 11.43 13.55 -27.46
CA LYS A 365 12.28 14.28 -28.41
C LYS A 365 11.70 14.26 -29.83
N ARG A 366 11.23 13.10 -30.32
CA ARG A 366 10.60 12.99 -31.63
C ARG A 366 9.34 13.85 -31.75
N LEU A 367 8.49 13.84 -30.72
CA LEU A 367 7.28 14.66 -30.68
C LEU A 367 7.61 16.16 -30.70
N GLU A 368 8.64 16.59 -29.95
CA GLU A 368 9.12 17.98 -29.98
C GLU A 368 9.63 18.36 -31.37
N GLU A 369 10.43 17.50 -32.02
CA GLU A 369 10.94 17.70 -33.38
C GLU A 369 9.81 17.78 -34.42
N GLN A 370 8.71 17.04 -34.22
CA GLN A 370 7.49 17.13 -35.02
C GLN A 370 6.61 18.35 -34.68
N GLY A 371 7.04 19.19 -33.75
CA GLY A 371 6.41 20.47 -33.44
C GLY A 371 5.29 20.42 -32.40
N TRP A 372 5.35 19.50 -31.43
CA TRP A 372 4.37 19.34 -30.32
C TRP A 372 3.77 20.65 -29.79
N ALA A 373 4.61 21.64 -29.47
CA ALA A 373 4.16 22.91 -28.88
C ALA A 373 3.24 23.74 -29.80
N LYS A 374 3.23 23.47 -31.11
CA LYS A 374 2.39 24.16 -32.09
C LYS A 374 1.08 23.42 -32.36
N LYS A 375 0.90 22.24 -31.78
CA LYS A 375 -0.24 21.35 -32.04
C LYS A 375 -1.32 21.54 -30.98
N ASN A 376 -2.57 21.52 -31.42
CA ASN A 376 -3.72 21.45 -30.52
C ASN A 376 -3.90 20.01 -29.96
N PRO A 377 -4.71 19.81 -28.91
CA PRO A 377 -4.88 18.49 -28.29
C PRO A 377 -5.33 17.38 -29.27
N GLY A 378 -6.18 17.70 -30.25
CA GLY A 378 -6.62 16.74 -31.27
C GLY A 378 -5.49 16.29 -32.19
N GLU A 379 -4.63 17.21 -32.62
CA GLU A 379 -3.45 16.90 -33.42
C GLU A 379 -2.41 16.11 -32.62
N ARG A 380 -2.19 16.46 -31.34
CA ARG A 380 -1.29 15.72 -30.45
C ARG A 380 -1.76 14.29 -30.24
N LYS A 381 -3.05 14.09 -30.02
CA LYS A 381 -3.66 12.75 -29.97
C LYS A 381 -3.42 11.95 -31.25
N ALA A 382 -3.48 12.59 -32.42
CA ALA A 382 -3.17 11.93 -33.69
C ALA A 382 -1.69 11.52 -33.77
N MET A 383 -0.76 12.39 -33.36
CA MET A 383 0.68 12.08 -33.30
C MET A 383 0.96 10.89 -32.38
N LEU A 384 0.35 10.87 -31.20
CA LEU A 384 0.50 9.78 -30.22
C LEU A 384 -0.04 8.43 -30.72
N ALA A 385 -0.94 8.45 -31.71
CA ALA A 385 -1.47 7.23 -32.32
C ALA A 385 -0.52 6.62 -33.38
N GLU A 386 0.50 7.34 -33.84
CA GLU A 386 1.40 6.88 -34.91
C GLU A 386 2.34 5.75 -34.43
N PRO A 387 2.27 4.53 -35.00
CA PRO A 387 3.12 3.41 -34.55
C PRO A 387 4.62 3.63 -34.78
N SER A 388 4.97 4.37 -35.83
CA SER A 388 6.37 4.72 -36.17
C SER A 388 7.05 5.54 -35.08
N LEU A 389 6.29 6.33 -34.32
CA LEU A 389 6.81 7.13 -33.21
C LEU A 389 7.55 6.26 -32.19
N TYR A 390 7.01 5.07 -31.91
CA TYR A 390 7.50 4.13 -30.91
C TYR A 390 8.43 3.04 -31.47
N ASN A 391 8.69 3.03 -32.78
CA ASN A 391 9.56 2.08 -33.44
C ASN A 391 10.92 2.71 -33.76
N PHE A 392 11.99 2.10 -33.25
CA PHE A 392 13.38 2.57 -33.40
C PHE A 392 14.22 1.67 -34.32
N LEU A 393 13.59 0.81 -35.14
CA LEU A 393 14.28 0.02 -36.17
C LEU A 393 14.73 0.88 -37.35
N THR A 394 13.74 1.50 -37.99
CA THR A 394 13.91 2.34 -39.18
C THR A 394 13.91 3.79 -38.74
N VAL A 395 15.08 4.36 -38.68
CA VAL A 395 15.29 5.74 -38.25
C VAL A 395 15.93 6.53 -39.39
N SER A 396 15.70 7.84 -39.46
CA SER A 396 16.32 8.69 -40.48
C SER A 396 17.86 8.62 -40.41
N GLU A 397 18.59 9.05 -41.45
CA GLU A 397 20.07 9.07 -41.42
C GLU A 397 20.62 9.84 -40.20
N ALA A 398 19.98 10.95 -39.83
CA ALA A 398 20.33 11.74 -38.64
C ALA A 398 20.11 10.97 -37.32
N GLU A 399 19.18 10.02 -37.31
CA GLU A 399 18.86 9.18 -36.16
C GLU A 399 19.55 7.80 -36.20
N GLN A 400 20.31 7.45 -37.26
CA GLN A 400 20.96 6.14 -37.41
C GLN A 400 21.76 5.66 -36.18
N PRO A 401 22.47 6.52 -35.42
CA PRO A 401 23.12 6.12 -34.17
C PRO A 401 22.16 5.51 -33.13
N ARG A 402 20.85 5.79 -33.22
CA ARG A 402 19.78 5.30 -32.35
C ARG A 402 19.06 4.06 -32.90
N SER A 403 19.44 3.57 -34.07
CA SER A 403 18.87 2.31 -34.59
C SER A 403 19.15 1.17 -33.63
N ILE A 404 18.11 0.46 -33.20
CA ILE A 404 18.24 -0.62 -32.21
C ILE A 404 19.11 -1.78 -32.71
N GLU A 405 19.14 -2.03 -34.02
CA GLU A 405 19.98 -3.06 -34.62
C GLU A 405 21.46 -2.68 -34.53
N LYS A 406 21.77 -1.43 -34.85
CA LYS A 406 23.13 -0.88 -34.73
C LYS A 406 23.62 -0.92 -33.29
N LEU A 407 22.79 -0.42 -32.34
CA LEU A 407 23.09 -0.46 -30.91
C LEU A 407 23.39 -1.88 -30.43
N TYR A 408 22.56 -2.85 -30.81
CA TYR A 408 22.75 -4.26 -30.44
C TYR A 408 24.06 -4.83 -31.01
N ASN A 409 24.31 -4.66 -32.31
CA ASN A 409 25.47 -5.22 -32.99
C ASN A 409 26.79 -4.61 -32.49
N GLU A 410 26.85 -3.28 -32.36
CA GLU A 410 28.02 -2.59 -31.82
C GLU A 410 28.24 -2.93 -30.36
N GLY A 411 27.16 -3.00 -29.56
CA GLY A 411 27.23 -3.39 -28.15
C GLY A 411 27.85 -4.78 -27.97
N ARG A 412 27.41 -5.74 -28.79
CA ARG A 412 27.97 -7.11 -28.79
C ARG A 412 29.46 -7.11 -29.16
N ASN A 413 29.86 -6.38 -30.20
CA ASN A 413 31.24 -6.34 -30.64
C ASN A 413 32.16 -5.74 -29.56
N LEU A 414 31.74 -4.64 -28.93
CA LEU A 414 32.46 -3.98 -27.84
C LEU A 414 32.61 -4.89 -26.60
N LEU A 415 31.61 -5.72 -26.30
CA LEU A 415 31.67 -6.67 -25.19
C LEU A 415 32.68 -7.81 -25.42
N VAL A 416 32.91 -8.22 -26.67
CA VAL A 416 33.82 -9.34 -27.00
C VAL A 416 35.26 -8.85 -27.19
N GLN A 417 35.45 -7.70 -27.83
CA GLN A 417 36.75 -7.27 -28.35
C GLN A 417 37.33 -6.06 -27.61
N GLY A 418 36.56 -5.46 -26.70
CA GLY A 418 36.91 -4.21 -26.05
C GLY A 418 37.77 -4.36 -24.79
N ASP A 419 38.51 -3.29 -24.47
CA ASP A 419 39.01 -3.03 -23.12
C ASP A 419 37.84 -2.78 -22.14
N CYS A 420 38.12 -2.59 -20.85
CA CYS A 420 37.03 -2.46 -19.88
C CYS A 420 36.12 -1.25 -20.14
N ALA A 421 36.67 -0.13 -20.64
CA ALA A 421 35.88 1.04 -21.02
C ALA A 421 34.93 0.72 -22.19
N SER A 422 35.45 0.03 -23.20
CA SER A 422 34.68 -0.44 -24.35
C SER A 422 33.62 -1.45 -23.93
N GLN A 423 33.93 -2.38 -23.03
CA GLN A 423 32.94 -3.35 -22.52
C GLN A 423 31.81 -2.67 -21.73
N LYS A 424 32.12 -1.65 -20.91
CA LYS A 424 31.09 -0.82 -20.25
C LYS A 424 30.21 -0.10 -21.27
N GLN A 425 30.82 0.47 -22.31
CA GLN A 425 30.06 1.09 -23.41
C GLN A 425 29.19 0.04 -24.13
N GLY A 426 29.73 -1.16 -24.37
CA GLY A 426 29.01 -2.27 -24.98
C GLY A 426 27.80 -2.69 -24.16
N PHE A 427 27.97 -2.83 -22.84
CA PHE A 427 26.89 -3.10 -21.89
C PHE A 427 25.78 -2.06 -21.97
N ASN A 428 26.13 -0.77 -21.93
CA ASN A 428 25.14 0.32 -22.05
C ASN A 428 24.43 0.32 -23.41
N ARG A 429 25.11 0.00 -24.51
CA ARG A 429 24.47 -0.14 -25.83
C ARG A 429 23.46 -1.28 -25.88
N ILE A 430 23.78 -2.44 -25.27
CA ILE A 430 22.82 -3.55 -25.15
C ILE A 430 21.60 -3.14 -24.30
N ARG A 431 21.80 -2.40 -23.20
CA ARG A 431 20.69 -1.85 -22.40
C ARG A 431 19.82 -0.88 -23.20
N LYS A 432 20.43 0.05 -23.96
CA LYS A 432 19.70 0.96 -24.86
C LYS A 432 18.88 0.17 -25.90
N ALA A 433 19.47 -0.86 -26.53
CA ALA A 433 18.77 -1.71 -27.49
C ALA A 433 17.58 -2.44 -26.87
N PHE A 434 17.74 -3.02 -25.67
CA PHE A 434 16.65 -3.66 -24.92
C PHE A 434 15.49 -2.69 -24.65
N LEU A 435 15.77 -1.52 -24.09
CA LEU A 435 14.74 -0.55 -23.70
C LEU A 435 14.00 0.05 -24.91
N LEU A 436 14.72 0.38 -26.00
CA LEU A 436 14.12 0.98 -27.19
C LEU A 436 13.34 -0.02 -28.05
N SER A 437 13.68 -1.31 -27.96
CA SER A 437 12.98 -2.39 -28.68
C SER A 437 11.75 -2.93 -27.93
N ALA A 438 11.49 -2.47 -26.70
CA ALA A 438 10.34 -2.90 -25.91
C ALA A 438 8.99 -2.49 -26.53
N GLY A 439 7.95 -3.31 -26.32
CA GLY A 439 6.54 -2.92 -26.56
C GLY A 439 6.12 -2.70 -28.02
N THR A 440 6.96 -3.08 -28.99
CA THR A 440 6.64 -3.03 -30.42
C THR A 440 6.14 -4.37 -30.93
N ASP A 441 5.27 -4.35 -31.94
CA ASP A 441 4.79 -5.56 -32.61
C ASP A 441 5.69 -6.06 -33.73
N ASP A 442 6.66 -5.25 -34.15
CA ASP A 442 7.61 -5.58 -35.20
C ASP A 442 8.45 -6.84 -34.85
N PRO A 443 8.43 -7.90 -35.68
CA PRO A 443 9.17 -9.13 -35.42
C PRO A 443 10.68 -8.95 -35.26
N ALA A 444 11.31 -8.04 -36.01
CA ALA A 444 12.75 -7.79 -35.95
C ALA A 444 13.13 -7.12 -34.63
N ALA A 445 12.33 -6.15 -34.19
CA ALA A 445 12.55 -5.51 -32.89
C ALA A 445 12.27 -6.49 -31.73
N LYS A 446 11.22 -7.32 -31.80
CA LYS A 446 10.96 -8.39 -30.82
C LYS A 446 12.16 -9.34 -30.71
N LYS A 447 12.80 -9.70 -31.83
CA LYS A 447 14.01 -10.52 -31.82
C LYS A 447 15.17 -9.83 -31.11
N ILE A 448 15.41 -8.54 -31.38
CA ILE A 448 16.46 -7.75 -30.71
C ILE A 448 16.16 -7.62 -29.22
N PHE A 449 14.90 -7.41 -28.84
CA PHE A 449 14.45 -7.32 -27.46
C PHE A 449 14.80 -8.57 -26.66
N HIS A 450 14.37 -9.76 -27.13
CA HIS A 450 14.68 -11.02 -26.45
C HIS A 450 16.19 -11.35 -26.46
N SER A 451 16.89 -11.03 -27.55
CA SER A 451 18.34 -11.27 -27.64
C SER A 451 19.13 -10.40 -26.66
N SER A 452 18.74 -9.12 -26.53
CA SER A 452 19.31 -8.19 -25.57
C SER A 452 19.01 -8.62 -24.14
N ALA A 453 17.77 -9.03 -23.85
CA ALA A 453 17.39 -9.57 -22.53
C ALA A 453 18.23 -10.80 -22.14
N ARG A 454 18.41 -11.75 -23.05
CA ARG A 454 19.26 -12.94 -22.83
C ARG A 454 20.72 -12.56 -22.53
N MET A 455 21.27 -11.61 -23.29
CA MET A 455 22.63 -11.14 -23.08
C MET A 455 22.78 -10.44 -21.73
N LEU A 456 21.86 -9.54 -21.38
CA LEU A 456 21.86 -8.85 -20.09
C LEU A 456 21.72 -9.83 -18.93
N SER A 457 20.77 -10.78 -18.99
CA SER A 457 20.65 -11.86 -17.99
C SER A 457 21.99 -12.56 -17.75
N ASN A 458 22.69 -12.94 -18.81
CA ASN A 458 23.99 -13.61 -18.70
C ASN A 458 25.09 -12.70 -18.14
N LEU A 459 25.13 -11.42 -18.51
CA LEU A 459 26.12 -10.46 -18.01
C LEU A 459 25.94 -10.17 -16.52
N TYR A 460 24.70 -9.94 -16.07
CA TYR A 460 24.39 -9.73 -14.66
C TYR A 460 24.71 -10.98 -13.81
N ALA A 461 24.34 -12.17 -14.29
CA ALA A 461 24.65 -13.42 -13.60
C ALA A 461 26.17 -13.62 -13.43
N LYS A 462 26.96 -13.35 -14.49
CA LYS A 462 28.44 -13.42 -14.44
C LYS A 462 29.07 -12.43 -13.47
N GLN A 463 28.41 -11.29 -13.22
CA GLN A 463 28.86 -10.26 -12.28
C GLN A 463 28.36 -10.51 -10.84
N GLY A 464 27.66 -11.62 -10.57
CA GLY A 464 27.14 -11.98 -9.25
C GLY A 464 25.76 -11.42 -8.93
N PHE A 465 25.13 -10.68 -9.84
CA PHE A 465 23.83 -10.05 -9.62
C PHE A 465 22.68 -10.93 -10.13
N ALA A 466 22.45 -12.05 -9.43
CA ALA A 466 21.47 -13.06 -9.84
C ALA A 466 20.03 -12.52 -9.94
N ARG A 467 19.61 -11.59 -9.08
CA ARG A 467 18.26 -10.99 -9.14
C ARG A 467 18.10 -10.07 -10.35
N ASN A 468 19.11 -9.27 -10.69
CA ASN A 468 19.13 -8.55 -11.96
C ASN A 468 19.03 -9.50 -13.16
N ALA A 469 19.71 -10.64 -13.10
CA ALA A 469 19.61 -11.64 -14.16
C ALA A 469 18.19 -12.23 -14.30
N GLU A 470 17.52 -12.53 -13.17
CA GLU A 470 16.12 -12.99 -13.15
C GLU A 470 15.17 -11.98 -13.80
N PHE A 471 15.34 -10.68 -13.54
CA PHE A 471 14.55 -9.64 -14.19
C PHE A 471 14.63 -9.72 -15.72
N TYR A 472 15.84 -9.73 -16.29
CA TYR A 472 15.96 -9.82 -17.75
C TYR A 472 15.47 -11.18 -18.28
N ARG A 473 15.65 -12.26 -17.51
CA ARG A 473 15.13 -13.59 -17.84
C ARG A 473 13.61 -13.63 -17.91
N SER A 474 12.90 -12.81 -17.14
CA SER A 474 11.43 -12.71 -17.18
C SER A 474 10.88 -12.22 -18.52
N PHE A 475 11.71 -11.58 -19.35
CA PHE A 475 11.34 -11.13 -20.70
C PHE A 475 11.64 -12.17 -21.79
N ILE A 476 12.22 -13.31 -21.41
CA ILE A 476 12.58 -14.41 -22.31
C ILE A 476 11.50 -15.49 -22.17
N PRO A 477 10.78 -15.89 -23.25
CA PRO A 477 9.68 -16.84 -23.15
C PRO A 477 10.03 -18.13 -22.41
N GLU A 478 11.17 -18.74 -22.71
CA GLU A 478 11.65 -19.95 -22.03
C GLU A 478 12.12 -19.72 -20.58
N GLY A 479 12.46 -18.48 -20.22
CA GLY A 479 12.94 -18.10 -18.89
C GLY A 479 11.82 -17.73 -17.90
N GLN A 480 10.62 -17.42 -18.40
CA GLN A 480 9.50 -16.96 -17.57
C GLN A 480 9.07 -17.98 -16.51
N LYS A 481 8.94 -19.25 -16.90
CA LYS A 481 8.61 -20.34 -15.96
C LYS A 481 9.65 -20.50 -14.86
N GLU A 482 10.93 -20.39 -15.23
CA GLU A 482 12.04 -20.52 -14.29
C GLU A 482 12.01 -19.40 -13.24
N VAL A 483 11.78 -18.15 -13.68
CA VAL A 483 11.65 -17.00 -12.77
C VAL A 483 10.48 -17.20 -11.81
N VAL A 484 9.29 -17.56 -12.30
CA VAL A 484 8.12 -17.77 -11.44
C VAL A 484 8.36 -18.91 -10.43
N ARG A 485 8.96 -20.02 -10.84
CA ARG A 485 9.27 -21.14 -9.94
C ARG A 485 10.35 -20.78 -8.91
N SER A 486 11.39 -20.03 -9.31
CA SER A 486 12.41 -19.50 -8.38
C SER A 486 11.77 -18.62 -7.31
N GLN A 487 10.86 -17.73 -7.72
CA GLN A 487 10.17 -16.80 -6.82
C GLN A 487 9.20 -17.52 -5.86
N LEU A 488 8.54 -18.60 -6.28
CA LEU A 488 7.74 -19.46 -5.38
C LEU A 488 8.58 -20.12 -4.27
N GLN A 489 9.88 -20.29 -4.48
CA GLN A 489 10.82 -20.83 -3.50
C GLN A 489 11.52 -19.74 -2.68
N SER A 490 11.17 -18.46 -2.90
CA SER A 490 11.76 -17.34 -2.17
C SER A 490 11.45 -17.42 -0.69
N LYS A 491 12.40 -17.02 0.15
CA LYS A 491 12.19 -16.87 1.60
C LYS A 491 11.21 -15.74 1.93
N PHE A 492 11.02 -14.80 1.01
CA PHE A 492 10.15 -13.64 1.21
C PHE A 492 8.72 -13.93 0.72
N ALA A 493 7.72 -13.73 1.59
CA ALA A 493 6.31 -13.96 1.26
C ALA A 493 5.82 -13.11 0.07
N VAL A 494 6.27 -11.86 -0.01
CA VAL A 494 5.93 -10.94 -1.10
C VAL A 494 6.41 -11.42 -2.48
N ASP A 495 7.55 -12.09 -2.55
CA ASP A 495 8.06 -12.71 -3.78
C ASP A 495 7.24 -13.94 -4.15
N ARG A 496 6.93 -14.80 -3.17
CA ARG A 496 6.08 -15.98 -3.39
C ARG A 496 4.69 -15.56 -3.90
N LEU A 497 4.12 -14.50 -3.32
CA LEU A 497 2.82 -13.97 -3.72
C LEU A 497 2.86 -13.31 -5.11
N ALA A 498 3.93 -12.58 -5.44
CA ALA A 498 4.17 -12.08 -6.79
C ALA A 498 4.22 -13.21 -7.83
N ALA A 499 4.85 -14.34 -7.47
CA ALA A 499 4.93 -15.53 -8.32
C ALA A 499 3.58 -16.21 -8.49
N LEU A 500 2.81 -16.37 -7.41
CA LEU A 500 1.45 -16.92 -7.47
C LEU A 500 0.54 -16.13 -8.43
N ARG A 501 0.66 -14.80 -8.45
CA ARG A 501 -0.07 -13.92 -9.39
C ARG A 501 0.35 -14.12 -10.84
N ALA A 502 1.61 -14.51 -11.08
CA ALA A 502 2.14 -14.74 -12.42
C ALA A 502 1.85 -16.15 -12.96
N LEU A 503 1.51 -17.12 -12.09
CA LEU A 503 1.32 -18.53 -12.46
C LEU A 503 0.36 -18.75 -13.64
N PRO A 504 -0.85 -18.14 -13.69
CA PRO A 504 -1.79 -18.36 -14.79
C PRO A 504 -1.28 -17.89 -16.16
N VAL A 505 -0.23 -17.05 -16.18
CA VAL A 505 0.36 -16.54 -17.42
C VAL A 505 1.40 -17.54 -17.98
N VAL A 506 2.05 -18.33 -17.12
CA VAL A 506 3.19 -19.17 -17.51
C VAL A 506 2.93 -20.67 -17.43
N GLU A 507 1.97 -21.11 -16.63
CA GLU A 507 1.61 -22.51 -16.51
C GLU A 507 0.19 -22.77 -17.00
N ASN A 508 -0.11 -24.03 -17.34
CA ASN A 508 -1.49 -24.43 -17.54
C ASN A 508 -2.27 -24.35 -16.20
N VAL A 509 -3.59 -24.25 -16.28
CA VAL A 509 -4.47 -24.06 -15.12
C VAL A 509 -4.27 -25.15 -14.05
N GLU A 510 -4.11 -26.42 -14.44
CA GLU A 510 -3.93 -27.55 -13.52
C GLU A 510 -2.63 -27.42 -12.72
N THR A 511 -1.50 -27.20 -13.40
CA THR A 511 -0.18 -27.06 -12.78
C THR A 511 -0.11 -25.82 -11.89
N ALA A 512 -0.66 -24.69 -12.36
CA ALA A 512 -0.74 -23.47 -11.56
C ALA A 512 -1.58 -23.69 -10.29
N PHE A 513 -2.67 -24.45 -10.38
CA PHE A 513 -3.52 -24.77 -9.24
C PHE A 513 -2.82 -25.67 -8.22
N ASP A 514 -2.08 -26.69 -8.68
CA ASP A 514 -1.29 -27.57 -7.81
C ASP A 514 -0.20 -26.81 -7.05
N LEU A 515 0.50 -25.91 -7.72
CA LEU A 515 1.50 -25.05 -7.09
C LEU A 515 0.86 -24.11 -6.04
N LEU A 516 -0.30 -23.54 -6.35
CA LEU A 516 -1.03 -22.68 -5.42
C LEU A 516 -1.51 -23.46 -4.17
N LYS A 517 -2.02 -24.69 -4.34
CA LYS A 517 -2.43 -25.55 -3.22
C LYS A 517 -1.28 -25.77 -2.22
N GLY A 518 -0.05 -25.94 -2.72
CA GLY A 518 1.15 -26.08 -1.90
C GLY A 518 1.44 -24.87 -1.01
N GLN A 519 0.93 -23.68 -1.36
CA GLN A 519 1.12 -22.43 -0.61
C GLN A 519 -0.01 -22.11 0.37
N LEU A 520 -1.13 -22.83 0.34
CA LEU A 520 -2.32 -22.51 1.16
C LEU A 520 -2.13 -22.67 2.67
N ASN A 521 -1.05 -23.36 3.10
CA ASN A 521 -0.72 -23.56 4.51
C ASN A 521 0.29 -22.54 5.05
N ASP A 522 0.83 -21.67 4.19
CA ASP A 522 1.80 -20.65 4.60
C ASP A 522 1.04 -19.37 4.97
N THR A 523 1.00 -19.07 6.27
CA THR A 523 0.21 -17.98 6.86
C THR A 523 0.58 -16.59 6.32
N GLU A 524 1.79 -16.41 5.76
CA GLU A 524 2.22 -15.11 5.21
C GLU A 524 1.64 -14.86 3.81
N VAL A 525 1.44 -15.91 3.01
CA VAL A 525 0.94 -15.81 1.62
C VAL A 525 -0.54 -16.20 1.50
N GLN A 526 -1.08 -16.88 2.52
CA GLN A 526 -2.42 -17.47 2.53
C GLN A 526 -3.55 -16.51 2.14
N PRO A 527 -3.64 -15.24 2.61
CA PRO A 527 -4.70 -14.33 2.17
C PRO A 527 -4.67 -14.09 0.65
N GLY A 528 -3.48 -13.83 0.12
CA GLY A 528 -3.28 -13.60 -1.29
C GLY A 528 -3.50 -14.86 -2.12
N ALA A 529 -3.11 -16.03 -1.62
CA ALA A 529 -3.34 -17.31 -2.27
C ALA A 529 -4.84 -17.67 -2.31
N TYR A 530 -5.60 -17.40 -1.23
CA TYR A 530 -7.05 -17.57 -1.21
C TYR A 530 -7.75 -16.67 -2.22
N TYR A 531 -7.35 -15.40 -2.30
CA TYR A 531 -7.90 -14.48 -3.29
C TYR A 531 -7.64 -14.91 -4.75
N LEU A 532 -6.52 -15.60 -4.99
CA LEU A 532 -6.17 -16.09 -6.33
C LEU A 532 -6.95 -17.33 -6.78
N LEU A 533 -7.64 -18.03 -5.87
CA LEU A 533 -8.44 -19.22 -6.21
C LEU A 533 -9.50 -18.94 -7.27
N LYS A 534 -10.05 -17.72 -7.32
CA LYS A 534 -11.02 -17.32 -8.36
C LYS A 534 -10.47 -17.42 -9.79
N ASN A 535 -9.15 -17.37 -9.97
CA ASN A 535 -8.52 -17.44 -11.29
C ASN A 535 -8.48 -18.86 -11.87
N PHE A 536 -8.94 -19.86 -11.11
CA PHE A 536 -8.87 -21.29 -11.48
C PHE A 536 -10.25 -21.90 -11.81
N GLY A 537 -11.29 -21.06 -11.91
CA GLY A 537 -12.63 -21.52 -12.27
C GLY A 537 -13.23 -22.50 -11.25
N GLU A 538 -14.14 -23.35 -11.71
CA GLU A 538 -14.85 -24.32 -10.86
C GLU A 538 -13.92 -25.34 -10.18
N ALA A 539 -12.72 -25.59 -10.72
CA ALA A 539 -11.74 -26.49 -10.12
C ALA A 539 -11.29 -26.05 -8.72
N ALA A 540 -11.42 -24.76 -8.39
CA ALA A 540 -11.11 -24.23 -7.08
C ALA A 540 -12.20 -24.49 -6.02
N LEU A 541 -13.44 -24.77 -6.42
CA LEU A 541 -14.59 -24.88 -5.51
C LEU A 541 -14.40 -25.91 -4.39
N PRO A 542 -13.92 -27.16 -4.66
CA PRO A 542 -13.72 -28.14 -3.60
C PRO A 542 -12.68 -27.68 -2.56
N VAL A 543 -11.61 -27.02 -3.02
CA VAL A 543 -10.56 -26.48 -2.13
C VAL A 543 -11.10 -25.33 -1.30
N ILE A 544 -11.88 -24.43 -1.89
CA ILE A 544 -12.53 -23.34 -1.14
C ILE A 544 -13.43 -23.91 -0.05
N GLN A 545 -14.27 -24.89 -0.40
CA GLN A 545 -15.21 -25.52 0.54
C GLN A 545 -14.49 -26.28 1.66
N GLU A 546 -13.38 -26.97 1.36
CA GLU A 546 -12.53 -27.62 2.35
C GLU A 546 -11.90 -26.59 3.29
N ARG A 547 -11.29 -25.53 2.75
CA ARG A 547 -10.63 -24.51 3.57
C ARG A 547 -11.59 -23.70 4.43
N LEU A 548 -12.81 -23.44 3.97
CA LEU A 548 -13.84 -22.81 4.81
C LEU A 548 -14.22 -23.65 6.04
N LYS A 549 -14.01 -24.98 6.01
CA LYS A 549 -14.22 -25.84 7.19
C LYS A 549 -13.08 -25.71 8.19
N GLU A 550 -11.86 -25.43 7.72
CA GLU A 550 -10.63 -25.43 8.53
C GLU A 550 -10.14 -24.03 8.92
N VAL A 551 -10.69 -22.98 8.31
CA VAL A 551 -10.20 -21.61 8.49
C VAL A 551 -10.28 -21.16 9.96
N ASP A 552 -9.23 -20.50 10.43
CA ASP A 552 -9.03 -20.09 11.83
C ASP A 552 -9.13 -18.57 12.03
N ARG A 553 -9.38 -17.81 10.95
CA ARG A 553 -9.48 -16.34 10.97
C ARG A 553 -10.62 -15.82 10.09
N PRO A 554 -11.38 -14.81 10.51
CA PRO A 554 -12.46 -14.24 9.72
C PRO A 554 -11.98 -13.60 8.41
N SER A 555 -10.82 -12.94 8.45
CA SER A 555 -10.22 -12.30 7.28
C SER A 555 -9.90 -13.29 6.17
N PHE A 556 -9.46 -14.50 6.53
CA PHE A 556 -9.16 -15.57 5.57
C PHE A 556 -10.43 -16.16 4.99
N ALA A 557 -11.45 -16.39 5.83
CA ALA A 557 -12.76 -16.83 5.39
C ALA A 557 -13.40 -15.84 4.41
N LYS A 558 -13.27 -14.54 4.69
CA LYS A 558 -13.71 -13.47 3.81
C LYS A 558 -13.07 -13.56 2.42
N GLU A 559 -11.75 -13.77 2.34
CA GLU A 559 -11.07 -13.91 1.03
C GLU A 559 -11.48 -15.19 0.28
N LEU A 560 -11.68 -16.32 0.99
CA LEU A 560 -12.23 -17.55 0.42
C LEU A 560 -13.64 -17.35 -0.16
N LEU A 561 -14.53 -16.69 0.60
CA LEU A 561 -15.89 -16.38 0.18
C LEU A 561 -15.93 -15.41 -1.00
N ARG A 562 -15.06 -14.40 -1.00
CA ARG A 562 -14.90 -13.48 -2.14
C ARG A 562 -14.45 -14.22 -3.39
N SER A 563 -13.49 -15.15 -3.25
CA SER A 563 -13.07 -16.01 -4.35
C SER A 563 -14.19 -16.92 -4.84
N ALA A 564 -14.99 -17.49 -3.93
CA ALA A 564 -16.17 -18.28 -4.31
C ALA A 564 -17.14 -17.44 -5.14
N LEU A 565 -17.58 -16.29 -4.65
CA LEU A 565 -18.55 -15.44 -5.35
C LEU A 565 -18.09 -15.01 -6.75
N ALA A 566 -16.78 -14.81 -6.95
CA ALA A 566 -16.20 -14.49 -8.26
C ALA A 566 -16.33 -15.64 -9.29
N LEU A 567 -16.67 -16.85 -8.85
CA LEU A 567 -16.91 -18.04 -9.69
C LEU A 567 -18.38 -18.20 -10.09
N GLY A 568 -19.23 -17.21 -9.82
CA GLY A 568 -20.64 -17.22 -10.26
C GLY A 568 -21.55 -18.11 -9.41
N ASP A 569 -22.57 -18.70 -10.03
CA ASP A 569 -23.62 -19.47 -9.33
C ASP A 569 -23.08 -20.64 -8.47
N PRO A 570 -22.12 -21.46 -8.94
CA PRO A 570 -21.54 -22.51 -8.10
C PRO A 570 -20.87 -21.98 -6.83
N GLY A 571 -20.22 -20.82 -6.93
CA GLY A 571 -19.59 -20.15 -5.81
C GLY A 571 -20.58 -19.46 -4.87
N ARG A 572 -21.68 -18.91 -5.42
CA ARG A 572 -22.81 -18.41 -4.63
C ARG A 572 -23.39 -19.53 -3.76
N LYS A 573 -23.48 -20.76 -4.27
CA LYS A 573 -23.91 -21.91 -3.49
C LYS A 573 -23.02 -22.16 -2.27
N ILE A 574 -21.69 -22.08 -2.43
CA ILE A 574 -20.75 -22.19 -1.28
C ILE A 574 -20.98 -21.06 -0.27
N PHE A 575 -21.19 -19.83 -0.76
CA PHE A 575 -21.49 -18.69 0.10
C PHE A 575 -22.76 -18.92 0.91
N GLU A 576 -23.84 -19.40 0.28
CA GLU A 576 -25.11 -19.74 0.92
C GLU A 576 -24.96 -20.90 1.92
N GLU A 577 -24.25 -21.98 1.55
CA GLU A 577 -23.96 -23.11 2.43
C GLU A 577 -23.13 -22.70 3.67
N THR A 578 -22.38 -21.59 3.61
CA THR A 578 -21.56 -21.12 4.73
C THR A 578 -22.40 -20.56 5.89
N PHE A 579 -23.64 -20.14 5.65
CA PHE A 579 -24.55 -19.72 6.74
C PHE A 579 -24.83 -20.87 7.71
N ASP A 580 -24.81 -22.11 7.22
CA ASP A 580 -25.01 -23.32 8.02
C ASP A 580 -23.69 -23.95 8.48
N SER A 581 -22.54 -23.30 8.23
CA SER A 581 -21.23 -23.84 8.59
C SER A 581 -21.08 -24.06 10.11
N PRO A 582 -20.50 -25.18 10.56
CA PRO A 582 -20.14 -25.35 11.96
C PRO A 582 -18.91 -24.52 12.37
N ASN A 583 -18.16 -23.96 11.41
CA ASN A 583 -16.99 -23.14 11.68
C ASN A 583 -17.40 -21.68 11.93
N ALA A 584 -17.19 -21.21 13.16
CA ALA A 584 -17.50 -19.84 13.59
C ALA A 584 -16.69 -18.77 12.82
N GLU A 585 -15.43 -19.04 12.49
CA GLU A 585 -14.57 -18.10 11.76
C GLU A 585 -15.03 -17.94 10.30
N ALA A 586 -15.56 -19.01 9.70
CA ALA A 586 -16.21 -18.94 8.39
C ALA A 586 -17.45 -18.03 8.41
N LYS A 587 -18.29 -18.17 9.45
CA LYS A 587 -19.47 -17.32 9.67
C LYS A 587 -19.11 -15.86 9.95
N LYS A 588 -18.05 -15.59 10.71
CA LYS A 588 -17.51 -14.23 10.89
C LYS A 588 -16.99 -13.65 9.57
N GLY A 589 -16.40 -14.49 8.70
CA GLY A 589 -16.08 -14.13 7.33
C GLY A 589 -17.30 -13.65 6.52
N LEU A 590 -18.45 -14.34 6.65
CA LEU A 590 -19.72 -13.91 6.04
C LEU A 590 -20.18 -12.54 6.55
N VAL A 591 -20.11 -12.30 7.87
CA VAL A 591 -20.41 -10.98 8.45
C VAL A 591 -19.62 -9.88 7.74
N GLY A 592 -18.31 -10.10 7.54
CA GLY A 592 -17.44 -9.14 6.86
C GLY A 592 -17.76 -8.92 5.37
N MET A 593 -18.51 -9.82 4.73
CA MET A 593 -18.96 -9.74 3.34
C MET A 593 -20.33 -9.06 3.17
N LEU A 594 -21.17 -9.03 4.22
CA LEU A 594 -22.53 -8.48 4.18
C LEU A 594 -22.50 -6.95 4.35
N LYS A 595 -22.24 -6.25 3.24
CA LYS A 595 -22.11 -4.78 3.18
C LYS A 595 -23.45 -4.05 3.05
N PRO A 596 -23.54 -2.79 3.52
CA PRO A 596 -24.75 -1.99 3.36
C PRO A 596 -25.13 -1.82 1.88
N GLY A 597 -26.44 -1.71 1.60
CA GLY A 597 -26.98 -1.53 0.25
C GLY A 597 -27.02 -2.77 -0.65
N ALA A 598 -26.31 -3.86 -0.32
CA ALA A 598 -26.36 -5.08 -1.11
C ALA A 598 -27.67 -5.87 -0.88
N PRO A 599 -28.32 -6.42 -1.93
CA PRO A 599 -29.53 -7.22 -1.79
C PRO A 599 -29.31 -8.43 -0.86
N GLY A 600 -30.24 -8.63 0.08
CA GLY A 600 -30.18 -9.76 1.01
C GLY A 600 -29.24 -9.59 2.21
N THR A 601 -28.55 -8.46 2.33
CA THR A 601 -27.65 -8.19 3.48
C THR A 601 -28.37 -8.32 4.82
N ILE A 602 -29.49 -7.63 5.02
CA ILE A 602 -30.23 -7.65 6.30
C ILE A 602 -30.77 -9.05 6.61
N SER A 603 -31.30 -9.77 5.60
CA SER A 603 -31.75 -11.15 5.80
C SER A 603 -30.61 -12.09 6.17
N GLY A 604 -29.44 -11.94 5.53
CA GLY A 604 -28.24 -12.73 5.88
C GLY A 604 -27.75 -12.44 7.30
N LEU A 605 -27.66 -11.17 7.69
CA LEU A 605 -27.27 -10.79 9.05
C LEU A 605 -28.27 -11.33 10.09
N ARG A 606 -29.57 -11.30 9.79
CA ARG A 606 -30.61 -11.93 10.62
C ARG A 606 -30.38 -13.43 10.77
N THR A 607 -30.16 -14.16 9.68
CA THR A 607 -29.89 -15.60 9.72
C THR A 607 -28.68 -15.93 10.60
N LEU A 608 -27.60 -15.15 10.50
CA LEU A 608 -26.43 -15.34 11.35
C LEU A 608 -26.73 -15.04 12.82
N LEU A 609 -27.51 -13.99 13.12
CA LEU A 609 -27.90 -13.64 14.48
C LEU A 609 -28.80 -14.70 15.12
N GLU A 610 -29.70 -15.33 14.36
CA GLU A 610 -30.63 -16.35 14.86
C GLU A 610 -29.97 -17.73 14.99
N GLY A 611 -29.14 -18.12 14.00
CA GLY A 611 -28.64 -19.49 13.85
C GLY A 611 -27.20 -19.76 14.30
N SER A 612 -26.49 -18.76 14.83
CA SER A 612 -25.07 -18.92 15.21
C SER A 612 -24.85 -18.99 16.72
N ASP A 613 -23.61 -19.28 17.13
CA ASP A 613 -23.20 -19.17 18.53
C ASP A 613 -22.93 -17.71 18.96
N ALA A 614 -22.74 -17.51 20.26
CA ALA A 614 -22.49 -16.20 20.86
C ALA A 614 -21.25 -15.48 20.28
N SER A 615 -20.20 -16.21 19.87
CA SER A 615 -18.96 -15.62 19.32
C SER A 615 -19.23 -14.94 17.98
N VAL A 616 -20.00 -15.58 17.10
CA VAL A 616 -20.40 -14.99 15.81
C VAL A 616 -21.35 -13.81 16.02
N LYS A 617 -22.32 -13.92 16.93
CA LYS A 617 -23.29 -12.84 17.20
C LYS A 617 -22.63 -11.58 17.75
N ARG A 618 -21.66 -11.73 18.67
CA ARG A 618 -20.87 -10.60 19.19
C ARG A 618 -20.07 -9.94 18.07
N TYR A 619 -19.35 -10.73 17.28
CA TYR A 619 -18.59 -10.22 16.14
C TYR A 619 -19.48 -9.47 15.13
N LEU A 620 -20.71 -9.95 14.92
CA LEU A 620 -21.71 -9.26 14.10
C LEU A 620 -22.02 -7.87 14.66
N MET A 621 -22.33 -7.78 15.95
CA MET A 621 -22.67 -6.49 16.58
C MET A 621 -21.47 -5.55 16.65
N GLU A 622 -20.26 -6.05 16.93
CA GLU A 622 -19.01 -5.28 16.86
C GLU A 622 -18.78 -4.74 15.44
N THR A 623 -19.02 -5.56 14.41
CA THR A 623 -18.89 -5.11 13.02
C THR A 623 -19.91 -4.00 12.69
N LEU A 624 -21.14 -4.10 13.21
CA LEU A 624 -22.13 -3.04 13.04
C LEU A 624 -21.76 -1.77 13.82
N ASP A 625 -21.12 -1.90 14.99
CA ASP A 625 -20.63 -0.77 15.81
C ASP A 625 -19.47 -0.03 15.12
N GLU A 626 -18.53 -0.76 14.51
CA GLU A 626 -17.35 -0.21 13.82
C GLU A 626 -17.66 0.37 12.43
N THR A 627 -18.81 0.03 11.85
CA THR A 627 -19.23 0.51 10.52
C THR A 627 -20.22 1.66 10.66
N HIS A 628 -20.35 2.49 9.61
CA HIS A 628 -21.40 3.52 9.54
C HIS A 628 -22.77 2.85 9.46
N VAL A 629 -23.31 2.42 10.60
CA VAL A 629 -24.48 1.54 10.68
C VAL A 629 -25.75 2.15 10.07
N SER A 630 -25.80 3.48 9.97
CA SER A 630 -26.83 4.22 9.22
C SER A 630 -26.93 3.81 7.76
N ASP A 631 -25.83 3.35 7.16
CA ASP A 631 -25.77 2.96 5.74
C ASP A 631 -26.57 1.67 5.46
N TYR A 632 -26.90 0.90 6.50
CA TYR A 632 -27.72 -0.31 6.39
C TYR A 632 -29.23 -0.02 6.29
N GLY A 633 -29.65 1.24 6.41
CA GLY A 633 -31.06 1.62 6.41
C GLY A 633 -31.80 1.29 7.72
N PRO A 634 -33.07 1.69 7.86
CA PRO A 634 -33.86 1.50 9.08
C PRO A 634 -34.11 0.03 9.43
N GLU A 635 -34.00 -0.89 8.47
CA GLU A 635 -34.21 -2.32 8.67
C GLU A 635 -33.20 -2.93 9.65
N VAL A 636 -32.01 -2.34 9.79
CA VAL A 636 -30.97 -2.79 10.75
C VAL A 636 -31.46 -2.72 12.20
N LEU A 637 -32.37 -1.80 12.52
CA LEU A 637 -32.95 -1.66 13.87
C LEU A 637 -33.66 -2.94 14.32
N SER A 638 -34.25 -3.68 13.37
CA SER A 638 -34.90 -4.96 13.64
C SER A 638 -33.92 -6.07 14.03
N LEU A 639 -32.61 -5.92 13.73
CA LEU A 639 -31.55 -6.80 14.20
C LEU A 639 -31.17 -6.47 15.64
N PHE A 640 -31.11 -5.19 16.01
CA PHE A 640 -30.82 -4.79 17.39
C PHE A 640 -31.91 -5.27 18.35
N GLU A 641 -33.18 -5.16 17.97
CA GLU A 641 -34.30 -5.68 18.77
C GLU A 641 -34.24 -7.20 18.94
N LEU A 642 -33.77 -7.90 17.93
CA LEU A 642 -33.56 -9.34 18.00
C LEU A 642 -32.38 -9.68 18.92
N ALA A 643 -31.26 -8.97 18.78
CA ALA A 643 -30.04 -9.16 19.58
C ALA A 643 -30.28 -8.88 21.08
N MET A 644 -31.12 -7.92 21.44
CA MET A 644 -31.49 -7.67 22.84
C MET A 644 -32.19 -8.85 23.51
N LYS A 645 -32.84 -9.72 22.72
CA LYS A 645 -33.54 -10.92 23.22
C LYS A 645 -32.60 -12.12 23.34
N ASP A 646 -31.33 -11.98 22.97
CA ASP A 646 -30.37 -13.07 23.03
C ASP A 646 -30.11 -13.51 24.49
N ASP A 647 -29.84 -14.80 24.66
CA ASP A 647 -29.49 -15.37 25.96
C ASP A 647 -28.20 -14.75 26.49
N ASP A 648 -27.23 -14.50 25.61
CA ASP A 648 -26.00 -13.81 25.92
C ASP A 648 -26.23 -12.29 26.03
N GLU A 649 -26.21 -11.78 27.26
CA GLU A 649 -26.45 -10.36 27.53
C GLU A 649 -25.46 -9.43 26.81
N HIS A 650 -24.26 -9.92 26.48
CA HIS A 650 -23.25 -9.10 25.81
C HIS A 650 -23.62 -8.82 24.35
N VAL A 651 -24.34 -9.74 23.69
CA VAL A 651 -24.87 -9.51 22.32
C VAL A 651 -25.88 -8.36 22.35
N GLY A 652 -26.78 -8.35 23.33
CA GLY A 652 -27.75 -7.26 23.51
C GLY A 652 -27.12 -5.93 23.92
N GLU A 653 -26.04 -5.96 24.71
CA GLU A 653 -25.25 -4.78 25.07
C GLU A 653 -24.59 -4.14 23.83
N LEU A 654 -23.87 -4.93 23.03
CA LEU A 654 -23.25 -4.46 21.78
C LEU A 654 -24.29 -3.91 20.81
N ALA A 655 -25.46 -4.53 20.70
CA ALA A 655 -26.55 -4.04 19.86
C ALA A 655 -27.04 -2.64 20.27
N LEU A 656 -27.06 -2.33 21.56
CA LEU A 656 -27.45 -1.01 22.07
C LEU A 656 -26.35 0.03 21.88
N TRP A 657 -25.08 -0.37 21.88
CA TRP A 657 -23.97 0.52 21.50
C TRP A 657 -23.99 0.81 20.00
N ALA A 658 -24.16 -0.20 19.15
CA ALA A 658 -24.32 0.01 17.71
C ALA A 658 -25.55 0.90 17.40
N ALA A 659 -26.64 0.76 18.16
CA ALA A 659 -27.81 1.64 18.06
C ALA A 659 -27.49 3.11 18.40
N GLU A 660 -26.53 3.39 19.29
CA GLU A 660 -26.04 4.75 19.56
C GLU A 660 -25.46 5.36 18.27
N PHE A 661 -24.62 4.61 17.54
CA PHE A 661 -24.03 5.09 16.28
C PHE A 661 -25.04 5.29 15.14
N TYR A 662 -26.20 4.62 15.18
CA TYR A 662 -27.29 4.87 14.24
C TYR A 662 -27.94 6.25 14.46
N GLY A 663 -27.85 6.79 15.68
CA GLY A 663 -28.36 8.12 16.03
C GLY A 663 -29.86 8.14 16.33
N LYS A 664 -30.51 9.29 16.09
CA LYS A 664 -31.92 9.53 16.48
C LYS A 664 -32.92 8.50 15.97
N GLY A 665 -32.66 7.89 14.82
CA GLY A 665 -33.54 6.86 14.26
C GLY A 665 -33.63 5.59 15.13
N ALA A 666 -32.71 5.37 16.06
CA ALA A 666 -32.71 4.23 16.97
C ALA A 666 -33.49 4.47 18.28
N SER A 667 -34.29 5.54 18.37
CA SER A 667 -35.02 5.90 19.59
C SER A 667 -35.87 4.75 20.15
N GLU A 668 -36.64 4.06 19.30
CA GLU A 668 -37.50 2.97 19.75
C GLU A 668 -36.71 1.81 20.36
N VAL A 669 -35.57 1.45 19.73
CA VAL A 669 -34.68 0.39 20.20
C VAL A 669 -34.09 0.73 21.57
N LEU A 670 -33.58 1.95 21.74
CA LEU A 670 -33.04 2.44 23.02
C LEU A 670 -34.10 2.46 24.11
N LEU A 671 -35.31 2.93 23.81
CA LEU A 671 -36.43 2.96 24.77
C LEU A 671 -36.89 1.57 25.19
N LYS A 672 -36.89 0.58 24.28
CA LYS A 672 -37.10 -0.84 24.62
C LYS A 672 -35.98 -1.36 25.52
N GLY A 673 -34.73 -0.99 25.24
CA GLY A 673 -33.57 -1.34 26.08
C GLY A 673 -33.67 -0.83 27.52
N LEU A 674 -34.22 0.37 27.74
CA LEU A 674 -34.47 0.90 29.09
C LEU A 674 -35.47 0.07 29.90
N GLN A 675 -36.39 -0.63 29.22
CA GLN A 675 -37.41 -1.46 29.86
C GLN A 675 -36.95 -2.92 30.03
N HIS A 676 -35.71 -3.25 29.63
CA HIS A 676 -35.23 -4.61 29.62
C HIS A 676 -35.05 -5.18 31.05
N PRO A 677 -35.40 -6.45 31.33
CA PRO A 677 -35.22 -7.05 32.66
C PRO A 677 -33.75 -7.16 33.09
N LYS A 678 -32.83 -7.35 32.14
CA LYS A 678 -31.38 -7.44 32.37
C LYS A 678 -30.77 -6.05 32.61
N ALA A 679 -30.10 -5.87 33.75
CA ALA A 679 -29.54 -4.57 34.15
C ALA A 679 -28.46 -4.03 33.19
N LYS A 680 -27.63 -4.91 32.61
CA LYS A 680 -26.60 -4.50 31.64
C LYS A 680 -27.19 -3.83 30.40
N LEU A 681 -28.28 -4.38 29.87
CA LEU A 681 -28.96 -3.82 28.70
C LEU A 681 -29.59 -2.47 29.03
N ARG A 682 -30.19 -2.32 30.22
CA ARG A 682 -30.67 -1.00 30.68
C ARG A 682 -29.53 0.01 30.75
N ILE A 683 -28.38 -0.37 31.33
CA ILE A 683 -27.20 0.49 31.41
C ILE A 683 -26.70 0.91 30.02
N ALA A 684 -26.60 -0.02 29.07
CA ALA A 684 -26.21 0.28 27.69
C ALA A 684 -27.19 1.25 27.01
N ALA A 685 -28.50 1.02 27.17
CA ALA A 685 -29.54 1.91 26.66
C ALA A 685 -29.47 3.33 27.27
N ILE A 686 -29.15 3.44 28.57
CA ILE A 686 -28.94 4.74 29.24
C ILE A 686 -27.77 5.51 28.63
N SER A 687 -26.67 4.82 28.26
CA SER A 687 -25.57 5.46 27.54
C SER A 687 -26.04 6.03 26.20
N GLY A 688 -26.78 5.22 25.43
CA GLY A 688 -27.29 5.59 24.11
C GLY A 688 -28.30 6.75 24.12
N LEU A 689 -28.93 7.10 25.25
CA LEU A 689 -29.87 8.23 25.31
C LEU A 689 -29.25 9.58 24.92
N PHE A 690 -27.92 9.70 24.92
CA PHE A 690 -27.23 10.90 24.44
C PHE A 690 -27.63 11.26 22.99
N VAL A 691 -27.79 10.28 22.10
CA VAL A 691 -28.08 10.55 20.68
C VAL A 691 -29.52 11.00 20.43
N LEU A 692 -30.38 10.92 21.45
CA LEU A 692 -31.74 11.48 21.42
C LEU A 692 -31.75 12.96 21.84
N GLU A 693 -30.61 13.52 22.24
CA GLU A 693 -30.46 14.92 22.64
C GLU A 693 -31.53 15.30 23.70
N LYS A 694 -32.30 16.37 23.44
CA LYS A 694 -33.38 16.83 24.32
C LYS A 694 -34.49 15.80 24.53
N ASP A 695 -34.72 14.91 23.56
CA ASP A 695 -35.79 13.91 23.63
C ASP A 695 -35.43 12.77 24.60
N GLY A 696 -34.14 12.61 24.92
CA GLY A 696 -33.67 11.68 25.95
C GLY A 696 -33.86 12.17 27.40
N LEU A 697 -34.05 13.48 27.62
CA LEU A 697 -34.08 14.08 28.95
C LEU A 697 -35.23 13.57 29.85
N PRO A 698 -36.48 13.40 29.37
CA PRO A 698 -37.56 12.85 30.20
C PRO A 698 -37.26 11.43 30.68
N HIS A 699 -36.54 10.64 29.88
CA HIS A 699 -36.14 9.29 30.25
C HIS A 699 -35.05 9.29 31.31
N LEU A 700 -34.05 10.17 31.19
CA LEU A 700 -33.02 10.38 32.21
C LEU A 700 -33.62 10.84 33.54
N ALA A 701 -34.58 11.77 33.53
CA ALA A 701 -35.30 12.20 34.73
C ALA A 701 -35.91 11.02 35.49
N LYS A 702 -36.64 10.15 34.78
CA LYS A 702 -37.25 8.95 35.34
C LYS A 702 -36.23 7.96 35.92
N ILE A 703 -35.04 7.84 35.31
CA ILE A 703 -33.96 6.99 35.82
C ILE A 703 -33.39 7.53 37.13
N PHE A 704 -33.27 8.85 37.29
CA PHE A 704 -32.87 9.44 38.57
C PHE A 704 -33.87 9.16 39.69
N GLU A 705 -35.17 9.08 39.37
CA GLU A 705 -36.21 8.75 40.35
C GLU A 705 -36.24 7.26 40.74
N THR A 706 -36.11 6.37 39.75
CA THR A 706 -36.49 4.95 39.91
C THR A 706 -35.37 3.95 39.63
N GLY A 707 -34.26 4.40 39.06
CA GLY A 707 -33.16 3.51 38.65
C GLY A 707 -32.35 2.92 39.80
N THR A 708 -31.45 2.00 39.48
CA THR A 708 -30.42 1.52 40.40
C THR A 708 -29.29 2.55 40.55
N ALA A 709 -28.42 2.37 41.55
CA ALA A 709 -27.27 3.26 41.73
C ALA A 709 -26.34 3.31 40.50
N GLU A 710 -26.12 2.17 39.83
CA GLU A 710 -25.28 2.14 38.62
C GLU A 710 -25.99 2.80 37.43
N GLU A 711 -27.29 2.58 37.25
CA GLU A 711 -28.09 3.24 36.22
C GLU A 711 -28.05 4.77 36.37
N ARG A 712 -28.21 5.28 37.61
CA ARG A 712 -28.08 6.72 37.90
C ARG A 712 -26.67 7.25 37.63
N ARG A 713 -25.65 6.42 37.87
CA ARG A 713 -24.26 6.77 37.56
C ARG A 713 -24.04 6.97 36.06
N VAL A 714 -24.56 6.06 35.24
CA VAL A 714 -24.46 6.16 33.78
C VAL A 714 -25.35 7.28 33.25
N ALA A 715 -26.57 7.45 33.78
CA ALA A 715 -27.45 8.56 33.43
C ALA A 715 -26.81 9.94 33.69
N THR A 716 -26.06 10.09 34.79
CA THR A 716 -25.30 11.31 35.09
C THR A 716 -24.22 11.59 34.04
N TYR A 717 -23.55 10.53 33.55
CA TYR A 717 -22.54 10.66 32.49
C TYR A 717 -23.18 11.02 31.16
N THR A 718 -24.26 10.36 30.77
CA THR A 718 -25.04 10.69 29.56
C THR A 718 -25.54 12.13 29.61
N LEU A 719 -26.12 12.57 30.73
CA LEU A 719 -26.60 13.94 30.92
C LEU A 719 -25.45 14.96 30.76
N ARG A 720 -24.26 14.65 31.25
CA ARG A 720 -23.07 15.51 31.05
C ARG A 720 -22.75 15.69 29.58
N LYS A 721 -22.78 14.62 28.77
CA LYS A 721 -22.59 14.72 27.31
C LYS A 721 -23.66 15.62 26.67
N ILE A 722 -24.93 15.45 27.05
CA ILE A 722 -26.06 16.26 26.52
C ILE A 722 -25.87 17.75 26.87
N VAL A 723 -25.46 18.08 28.10
CA VAL A 723 -25.19 19.46 28.54
C VAL A 723 -24.00 20.04 27.77
N GLN A 724 -22.91 19.29 27.63
CA GLN A 724 -21.72 19.74 26.90
C GLN A 724 -22.00 19.99 25.41
N ALA A 725 -22.91 19.23 24.82
CA ALA A 725 -23.37 19.42 23.44
C ALA A 725 -24.40 20.56 23.29
N GLY A 726 -24.84 21.21 24.39
CA GLY A 726 -25.80 22.31 24.35
C GLY A 726 -27.26 21.87 24.12
N HIS A 727 -27.59 20.60 24.34
CA HIS A 727 -28.92 20.05 24.11
C HIS A 727 -29.79 19.99 25.37
N TYR A 728 -29.29 20.46 26.52
CA TYR A 728 -30.04 20.49 27.77
C TYR A 728 -31.12 21.58 27.76
N VAL A 729 -32.33 21.23 28.20
CA VAL A 729 -33.47 22.16 28.32
C VAL A 729 -33.74 22.42 29.81
N PRO A 730 -33.59 23.67 30.29
CA PRO A 730 -33.89 24.04 31.67
C PRO A 730 -35.32 23.66 32.08
N GLY A 731 -35.47 23.18 33.31
CA GLY A 731 -36.76 22.74 33.87
C GLY A 731 -37.18 21.31 33.51
N THR A 732 -36.37 20.55 32.77
CA THR A 732 -36.68 19.14 32.44
C THR A 732 -36.36 18.17 33.58
N LEU A 733 -35.52 18.57 34.53
CA LEU A 733 -35.19 17.80 35.73
C LEU A 733 -35.85 18.46 36.94
N ASP A 734 -36.49 17.67 37.80
CA ASP A 734 -37.03 18.15 39.06
C ASP A 734 -35.94 18.29 40.13
N GLU A 735 -36.26 18.95 41.25
CA GLU A 735 -35.31 19.18 42.34
C GLU A 735 -34.76 17.86 42.91
N LYS A 736 -35.57 16.78 42.92
CA LYS A 736 -35.13 15.48 43.41
C LYS A 736 -34.05 14.88 42.52
N ALA A 737 -34.23 14.93 41.20
CA ALA A 737 -33.24 14.49 40.24
C ALA A 737 -31.95 15.32 40.36
N LEU A 738 -32.04 16.65 40.53
CA LEU A 738 -30.88 17.51 40.72
C LEU A 738 -30.06 17.16 41.98
N VAL A 739 -30.73 16.92 43.11
CA VAL A 739 -30.06 16.49 44.36
C VAL A 739 -29.36 15.15 44.16
N GLU A 740 -29.98 14.21 43.47
CA GLU A 740 -29.40 12.90 43.20
C GLU A 740 -28.20 12.97 42.24
N ILE A 741 -28.27 13.82 41.21
CA ILE A 741 -27.14 14.10 40.30
C ILE A 741 -25.97 14.71 41.09
N GLU A 742 -26.22 15.69 41.95
CA GLU A 742 -25.20 16.31 42.80
C GLU A 742 -24.54 15.29 43.73
N ARG A 743 -25.32 14.37 44.30
CA ARG A 743 -24.81 13.25 45.12
C ARG A 743 -23.90 12.35 44.29
N VAL A 744 -24.34 11.88 43.12
CA VAL A 744 -23.56 10.99 42.24
C VAL A 744 -22.29 11.66 41.74
N VAL A 745 -22.36 12.93 41.33
CA VAL A 745 -21.19 13.72 40.92
C VAL A 745 -20.19 13.80 42.08
N THR A 746 -20.63 14.19 43.27
CA THR A 746 -19.79 14.33 44.46
C THR A 746 -19.09 13.02 44.82
N GLU A 747 -19.83 11.90 44.82
CA GLU A 747 -19.26 10.56 45.10
C GLU A 747 -18.18 10.18 44.08
N LYS A 748 -18.43 10.42 42.80
CA LYS A 748 -17.49 10.06 41.73
C LYS A 748 -16.25 10.95 41.77
N THR A 749 -16.41 12.24 42.04
CA THR A 749 -15.31 13.19 42.21
C THR A 749 -14.45 12.82 43.40
N ASN A 750 -15.05 12.52 44.56
CA ASN A 750 -14.31 12.06 45.72
C ASN A 750 -13.58 10.74 45.46
N ALA A 751 -14.18 9.81 44.71
CA ALA A 751 -13.51 8.58 44.31
C ALA A 751 -12.33 8.81 43.37
N TYR A 752 -12.47 9.71 42.40
CA TYR A 752 -11.41 10.10 41.48
C TYR A 752 -10.23 10.76 42.20
N LEU A 753 -10.52 11.73 43.07
CA LEU A 753 -9.52 12.50 43.81
C LEU A 753 -8.77 11.72 44.89
N ARG A 754 -9.26 10.54 45.29
CA ARG A 754 -8.47 9.60 46.10
C ARG A 754 -7.25 9.08 45.34
N ASN A 755 -7.37 8.91 44.03
CA ASN A 755 -6.30 8.41 43.18
C ASN A 755 -5.49 9.54 42.52
N TYR A 756 -6.11 10.72 42.31
CA TYR A 756 -5.55 11.87 41.59
C TYR A 756 -5.78 13.19 42.35
N PRO A 757 -5.16 13.38 43.53
CA PRO A 757 -5.38 14.58 44.34
C PRO A 757 -4.90 15.87 43.67
N GLU A 758 -3.91 15.81 42.78
CA GLU A 758 -3.38 16.95 42.03
C GLU A 758 -4.39 17.56 41.05
N GLU A 759 -5.39 16.78 40.61
CA GLU A 759 -6.46 17.25 39.71
C GLU A 759 -7.69 17.78 40.47
N ALA A 760 -7.61 17.93 41.80
CA ALA A 760 -8.76 18.26 42.65
C ALA A 760 -9.45 19.56 42.28
N GLU A 761 -8.68 20.61 41.99
CA GLU A 761 -9.25 21.92 41.68
C GLU A 761 -9.94 21.92 40.31
N GLU A 762 -9.25 21.46 39.26
CA GLU A 762 -9.79 21.37 37.91
C GLU A 762 -11.06 20.52 37.86
N ARG A 763 -11.01 19.34 38.49
CA ARG A 763 -12.17 18.43 38.50
C ARG A 763 -13.36 19.03 39.24
N ARG A 764 -13.15 19.62 40.43
CA ARG A 764 -14.22 20.28 41.19
C ARG A 764 -14.80 21.47 40.43
N ASN A 765 -13.97 22.23 39.72
CA ASN A 765 -14.43 23.36 38.91
C ASN A 765 -15.29 22.88 37.74
N ALA A 766 -14.89 21.83 37.03
CA ALA A 766 -15.69 21.22 35.96
C ALA A 766 -17.04 20.68 36.47
N ASP A 767 -17.05 20.00 37.62
CA ASP A 767 -18.26 19.47 38.23
C ASP A 767 -19.20 20.60 38.72
N LYS A 768 -18.64 21.67 39.30
CA LYS A 768 -19.39 22.87 39.69
C LYS A 768 -20.01 23.57 38.48
N ALA A 769 -19.27 23.67 37.37
CA ALA A 769 -19.77 24.23 36.12
C ALA A 769 -20.93 23.40 35.56
N PHE A 770 -20.79 22.06 35.55
CA PHE A 770 -21.85 21.13 35.14
C PHE A 770 -23.10 21.27 36.01
N LEU A 771 -22.97 21.23 37.34
CA LEU A 771 -24.11 21.38 38.26
C LEU A 771 -24.74 22.78 38.16
N SER A 772 -23.93 23.83 37.96
CA SER A 772 -24.46 25.17 37.72
C SER A 772 -25.22 25.27 36.41
N ALA A 773 -24.82 24.55 35.36
CA ALA A 773 -25.52 24.54 34.08
C ALA A 773 -26.88 23.80 34.18
N LEU A 774 -27.01 22.81 35.05
CA LEU A 774 -28.27 22.12 35.30
C LEU A 774 -29.27 22.95 36.13
N ARG A 775 -28.79 23.81 37.02
CA ARG A 775 -29.63 24.69 37.88
C ARG A 775 -30.08 25.98 37.19
N LYS A 776 -29.37 26.39 36.14
CA LYS A 776 -29.75 27.53 35.29
C LYS A 776 -30.73 27.07 34.24
#